data_AF-A0A4P5XRA8-F1
#
_entry.id   AF-A0A4P5XRA8-F1
#
_cell.length_a   1.000
_cell.length_b   1.000
_cell.length_c   1.000
_cell.angle_alpha   90.00
_cell.angle_beta   90.00
_cell.angle_gamma   90.00
#
_symmetry.space_group_name_H-M   'P 1'
#
loop_
_entity.id
_entity.type
_entity.pdbx_description
1 polymer ?
#
loop_
_entity_poly.entity_id
_entity_poly.type
_entity_poly.pdbx_seq_one_letter_code
_entity_poly.pdbx_strand_id
1 'polypeptide(L)'
;MRIDSLPACYCRWAVGLLTLWLSMSLPATAADPNAAAELFETKIRPVLVDVCFKCHGSDKDSGNLRVDSRAALLKGGDTSPAIVPNKPAESLLLKALRHTDDDLKMPPDKRLPDETIAAFEAWIAAGAPWPEGKSGGFQAKRHWAFQPVSRPAIPSGRKPMADGRWPFSQTPIDDFVLEKLKDESLSLAPPADRRTLVRRATFDLHGVPPTIDDIVAFESDDAPDANERLIDRLLASPQYGERWGRFWLDVSRYSDTKGYVFTEDRNYPFAFTYRDWVIRALNEDMPYDQFLIRQLAADLLPEPERTAHLPAMGFLTLGRRFLNNINDIIDDRIDVVCRGTMALTVGCARCHDHKYDPIPAADYYSLYGVFRSSREPNTDQAKALMAMTLAEEDKPFDPYIFLRGQQGNHGASVPRQFLAVVAGAERKPFANRSGRMEFAQAIVSPTNPLTARVIVNRVWSHHFGSPLVKTPSDFGLRADPPTHPELLDWLSSELIAHGWSLKWLHREILLSSVYRQGSAKLPDPENRLLTHMNRQRLDWESLRDSLLFASGRLDRSLGGPATDILKAPFSSRRTIYGFIDRQNLPLTFRNFDFASPDIHTPSRFVTSVPQQTLFLRNSPFSVELSRAFAGRTRELEGLFRLAYGREPTAEEFQLAKQFLADVELETPMAPTWQFGYGEYDSEAKTLKSFTALPHWTGKQWQGSPNLPDPKLGWVLWNPNGGHPGNPQHAAVLRWTAPRDVTVVVTGTLKHGQKEGDGVMAVVASGPLGEKARWIATNQSVETFVPAIALRRGESLDLIVTCRANENSDSFQWSPKLAAIEKRMPATWDIARDFPKASNGQTAESPLTPWEQLAQVLLLSNEFQFVD
;
A
#
# COMPACT_ATOMS: atom_id res chain seq x y z
N MET A 1 4.74 -59.42 -58.82
CA MET A 1 4.55 -60.82 -59.27
C MET A 1 3.04 -61.00 -59.49
N ARG A 2 2.60 -61.16 -60.76
CA ARG A 2 1.22 -61.51 -61.27
C ARG A 2 0.06 -60.58 -60.79
N ILE A 3 -0.48 -59.66 -61.61
CA ILE A 3 -1.32 -59.76 -62.83
C ILE A 3 -2.63 -60.56 -62.63
N ASP A 4 -3.72 -59.97 -63.15
CA ASP A 4 -5.04 -60.49 -63.56
C ASP A 4 -6.19 -60.06 -62.61
N SER A 5 -7.30 -59.44 -63.04
CA SER A 5 -7.99 -59.45 -64.34
C SER A 5 -9.10 -58.37 -64.43
N LEU A 6 -9.17 -57.67 -65.57
CA LEU A 6 -10.36 -56.99 -66.16
C LEU A 6 -11.21 -58.05 -66.91
N PRO A 7 -12.52 -57.86 -67.26
CA PRO A 7 -12.98 -56.99 -68.39
C PRO A 7 -14.46 -56.50 -68.18
N ALA A 8 -15.20 -55.79 -69.02
CA ALA A 8 -15.09 -55.04 -70.28
C ALA A 8 -16.47 -54.33 -70.45
N CYS A 9 -16.53 -53.21 -71.21
CA CYS A 9 -17.32 -53.14 -72.45
C CYS A 9 -17.47 -51.70 -73.00
N TYR A 10 -16.88 -51.50 -74.20
CA TYR A 10 -17.35 -50.74 -75.38
C TYR A 10 -17.66 -49.23 -75.25
N CYS A 11 -17.34 -48.34 -76.21
CA CYS A 11 -16.53 -48.35 -77.42
C CYS A 11 -16.48 -46.88 -77.90
N ARG A 12 -15.29 -46.42 -78.34
CA ARG A 12 -14.95 -45.45 -79.40
C ARG A 12 -15.94 -44.32 -79.77
N TRP A 13 -15.44 -43.08 -79.90
CA TRP A 13 -15.05 -42.42 -81.17
C TRP A 13 -14.70 -40.95 -80.88
N ALA A 14 -13.51 -40.55 -81.33
CA ALA A 14 -13.06 -39.16 -81.37
C ALA A 14 -13.38 -38.57 -82.74
N VAL A 15 -14.08 -37.43 -82.80
CA VAL A 15 -13.95 -36.39 -83.84
C VAL A 15 -14.38 -35.06 -83.21
N GLY A 16 -13.52 -34.05 -83.33
CA GLY A 16 -13.74 -32.71 -82.79
C GLY A 16 -14.57 -31.79 -83.69
N LEU A 17 -14.75 -30.57 -83.17
CA LEU A 17 -15.33 -29.36 -83.75
C LEU A 17 -16.87 -29.31 -83.83
N LEU A 18 -17.49 -28.64 -82.85
CA LEU A 18 -18.07 -27.31 -83.09
C LEU A 18 -18.40 -26.60 -81.76
N THR A 19 -18.10 -25.31 -81.74
CA THR A 19 -18.32 -24.33 -80.68
C THR A 19 -19.80 -24.12 -80.34
N LEU A 20 -20.16 -24.23 -79.06
CA LEU A 20 -21.26 -23.46 -78.47
C LEU A 20 -20.90 -23.12 -77.01
N TRP A 21 -20.74 -21.82 -76.74
CA TRP A 21 -20.57 -21.29 -75.39
C TRP A 21 -21.82 -21.58 -74.54
N LEU A 22 -21.67 -22.33 -73.45
CA LEU A 22 -22.60 -22.33 -72.34
C LEU A 22 -21.83 -22.05 -71.05
N SER A 23 -21.99 -20.83 -70.54
CA SER A 23 -21.53 -20.39 -69.24
C SER A 23 -22.26 -21.16 -68.13
N MET A 24 -21.60 -22.16 -67.54
CA MET A 24 -22.03 -22.75 -66.27
C MET A 24 -21.44 -21.94 -65.11
N SER A 25 -22.30 -21.16 -64.45
CA SER A 25 -22.04 -20.53 -63.17
C SER A 25 -21.95 -21.61 -62.08
N LEU A 26 -20.79 -21.75 -61.45
CA LEU A 26 -20.64 -22.49 -60.19
C LEU A 26 -21.41 -21.74 -59.08
N PRO A 27 -22.20 -22.40 -58.22
CA PRO A 27 -22.79 -21.76 -57.07
C PRO A 27 -21.68 -21.42 -56.07
N ALA A 28 -21.62 -20.16 -55.64
CA ALA A 28 -20.77 -19.72 -54.55
C ALA A 28 -21.14 -20.51 -53.28
N THR A 29 -20.18 -21.23 -52.71
CA THR A 29 -20.30 -21.85 -51.39
C THR A 29 -20.63 -20.78 -50.35
N ALA A 30 -21.78 -20.89 -49.70
CA ALA A 30 -22.13 -20.06 -48.55
C ALA A 30 -21.10 -20.29 -47.43
N ALA A 31 -20.56 -19.20 -46.88
CA ALA A 31 -19.60 -19.25 -45.77
C ALA A 31 -20.21 -19.87 -44.50
N ASP A 32 -19.41 -20.61 -43.72
CA ASP A 32 -19.82 -21.20 -42.44
C ASP A 32 -20.30 -20.10 -41.45
N PRO A 33 -21.57 -20.13 -41.01
CA PRO A 33 -22.13 -19.15 -40.08
C PRO A 33 -21.38 -19.06 -38.74
N ASN A 34 -20.78 -20.16 -38.27
CA ASN A 34 -20.02 -20.20 -37.02
C ASN A 34 -18.66 -19.50 -37.16
N ALA A 35 -17.97 -19.72 -38.28
CA ALA A 35 -16.71 -19.04 -38.58
C ALA A 35 -16.91 -17.53 -38.75
N ALA A 36 -18.03 -17.11 -39.36
CA ALA A 36 -18.36 -15.70 -39.52
C ALA A 36 -18.80 -15.02 -38.21
N ALA A 37 -19.46 -15.75 -37.31
CA ALA A 37 -19.74 -15.29 -35.94
C ALA A 37 -18.46 -15.12 -35.10
N GLU A 38 -17.51 -16.06 -35.22
CA GLU A 38 -16.19 -15.97 -34.60
C GLU A 38 -15.39 -14.76 -35.14
N LEU A 39 -15.38 -14.57 -36.46
CA LEU A 39 -14.75 -13.42 -37.11
C LEU A 39 -15.34 -12.11 -36.58
N PHE A 40 -16.66 -12.04 -36.42
CA PHE A 40 -17.34 -10.87 -35.88
C PHE A 40 -16.88 -10.54 -34.45
N GLU A 41 -16.91 -11.51 -33.54
CA GLU A 41 -16.53 -11.29 -32.13
C GLU A 41 -15.03 -10.98 -31.97
N THR A 42 -14.16 -11.55 -32.79
CA THR A 42 -12.69 -11.43 -32.61
C THR A 42 -12.07 -10.27 -33.37
N LYS A 43 -12.58 -9.91 -34.55
CA LYS A 43 -11.96 -8.92 -35.45
C LYS A 43 -12.84 -7.68 -35.71
N ILE A 44 -14.17 -7.82 -35.66
CA ILE A 44 -15.09 -6.74 -36.06
C ILE A 44 -15.57 -5.94 -34.85
N ARG A 45 -16.14 -6.62 -33.85
CA ARG A 45 -16.71 -5.98 -32.66
C ARG A 45 -15.70 -5.11 -31.89
N PRO A 46 -14.43 -5.52 -31.66
CA PRO A 46 -13.45 -4.65 -30.99
C PRO A 46 -13.24 -3.33 -31.71
N VAL A 47 -13.20 -3.34 -33.05
CA VAL A 47 -13.01 -2.14 -33.87
C VAL A 47 -14.23 -1.23 -33.78
N LEU A 48 -15.44 -1.80 -33.85
CA LEU A 48 -16.68 -1.04 -33.67
C LEU A 48 -16.68 -0.32 -32.30
N VAL A 49 -16.27 -1.01 -31.23
CA VAL A 49 -16.23 -0.47 -29.86
C VAL A 49 -15.14 0.59 -29.68
N ASP A 50 -13.90 0.33 -30.11
CA ASP A 50 -12.77 1.20 -29.81
C ASP A 50 -12.69 2.44 -30.74
N VAL A 51 -13.18 2.29 -31.97
CA VAL A 51 -13.08 3.32 -33.02
C VAL A 51 -14.43 3.99 -33.27
N CYS A 52 -15.49 3.21 -33.51
CA CYS A 52 -16.73 3.75 -34.06
C CYS A 52 -17.74 4.22 -33.00
N PHE A 53 -17.82 3.57 -31.84
CA PHE A 53 -18.82 3.87 -30.80
C PHE A 53 -18.72 5.27 -30.23
N LYS A 54 -17.53 5.90 -30.31
CA LYS A 54 -17.31 7.27 -29.83
C LYS A 54 -18.22 8.29 -30.54
N CYS A 55 -18.58 8.04 -31.81
CA CYS A 55 -19.36 8.94 -32.64
C CYS A 55 -20.70 8.34 -33.13
N HIS A 56 -20.83 7.01 -33.13
CA HIS A 56 -22.00 6.26 -33.64
C HIS A 56 -22.58 5.27 -32.60
N GLY A 57 -22.40 5.59 -31.31
CA GLY A 57 -22.89 4.81 -30.18
C GLY A 57 -24.29 5.23 -29.72
N SER A 58 -24.73 4.81 -28.53
CA SER A 58 -26.09 5.05 -28.06
C SER A 58 -26.49 6.50 -27.78
N ASP A 59 -25.48 7.35 -27.60
CA ASP A 59 -25.62 8.70 -27.05
C ASP A 59 -25.23 9.78 -28.06
N LYS A 60 -24.63 9.38 -29.19
CA LYS A 60 -24.21 10.22 -30.31
C LYS A 60 -24.33 9.43 -31.60
N ASP A 61 -25.03 9.98 -32.57
CA ASP A 61 -25.30 9.40 -33.87
C ASP A 61 -24.98 10.44 -34.96
N SER A 62 -23.69 10.69 -35.18
CA SER A 62 -23.27 11.50 -36.32
C SER A 62 -23.86 10.90 -37.62
N GLY A 63 -24.67 11.69 -38.32
CA GLY A 63 -25.44 11.25 -39.50
C GLY A 63 -26.57 10.24 -39.20
N ASN A 64 -27.14 10.27 -37.98
CA ASN A 64 -28.15 9.32 -37.46
C ASN A 64 -27.73 7.84 -37.57
N LEU A 65 -26.43 7.58 -37.72
CA LEU A 65 -25.88 6.24 -37.88
C LEU A 65 -25.57 5.63 -36.52
N ARG A 66 -26.05 4.41 -36.32
CA ARG A 66 -25.83 3.58 -35.13
C ARG A 66 -25.15 2.28 -35.51
N VAL A 67 -24.06 1.94 -34.81
CA VAL A 67 -23.23 0.76 -35.12
C VAL A 67 -23.17 -0.28 -33.99
N ASP A 68 -24.02 -0.12 -32.98
CA ASP A 68 -24.04 -0.93 -31.76
C ASP A 68 -24.99 -2.14 -31.81
N SER A 69 -25.75 -2.28 -32.90
CA SER A 69 -26.54 -3.49 -33.17
C SER A 69 -26.62 -3.80 -34.66
N ARG A 70 -26.86 -5.08 -34.98
CA ARG A 70 -27.10 -5.51 -36.38
C ARG A 70 -28.29 -4.78 -36.98
N ALA A 71 -29.38 -4.65 -36.23
CA ALA A 71 -30.58 -3.95 -36.70
C ALA A 71 -30.28 -2.49 -37.04
N ALA A 72 -29.46 -1.81 -36.23
CA ALA A 72 -29.02 -0.45 -36.49
C ALA A 72 -28.14 -0.33 -37.75
N LEU A 73 -27.20 -1.24 -37.94
CA LEU A 73 -26.35 -1.26 -39.14
C LEU A 73 -27.14 -1.56 -40.43
N LEU A 74 -28.16 -2.42 -40.34
CA LEU A 74 -29.08 -2.72 -41.45
C LEU A 74 -30.02 -1.56 -41.75
N LYS A 75 -30.41 -0.79 -40.72
CA LYS A 75 -31.19 0.44 -40.90
C LYS A 75 -30.33 1.54 -41.55
N GLY A 76 -29.06 1.65 -41.14
CA GLY A 76 -28.16 2.71 -41.59
C GLY A 76 -28.46 4.08 -40.99
N GLY A 77 -27.76 5.09 -41.50
CA GLY A 77 -27.97 6.50 -41.15
C GLY A 77 -28.90 7.22 -42.14
N ASP A 78 -28.72 8.52 -42.30
CA ASP A 78 -29.58 9.39 -43.13
C ASP A 78 -29.60 9.06 -44.64
N THR A 79 -28.64 8.28 -45.13
CA THR A 79 -28.43 8.05 -46.57
C THR A 79 -28.91 6.67 -47.03
N SER A 80 -28.40 5.59 -46.44
CA SER A 80 -28.77 4.21 -46.79
C SER A 80 -28.24 3.21 -45.74
N PRO A 81 -28.58 1.89 -45.82
CA PRO A 81 -28.05 0.87 -44.93
C PRO A 81 -26.52 0.92 -44.83
N ALA A 82 -25.99 0.88 -43.60
CA ALA A 82 -24.55 0.86 -43.40
C ALA A 82 -23.92 -0.45 -43.90
N ILE A 83 -24.66 -1.55 -43.76
CA ILE A 83 -24.29 -2.86 -44.29
C ILE A 83 -25.43 -3.46 -45.11
N VAL A 84 -25.07 -4.14 -46.19
CA VAL A 84 -25.98 -4.94 -47.03
C VAL A 84 -25.48 -6.39 -46.97
N PRO A 85 -26.18 -7.29 -46.25
CA PRO A 85 -25.76 -8.68 -46.10
C PRO A 85 -25.49 -9.37 -47.44
N ASN A 86 -24.41 -10.16 -47.49
CA ASN A 86 -23.93 -10.88 -48.68
C ASN A 86 -23.43 -9.98 -49.82
N LYS A 87 -23.44 -8.65 -49.65
CA LYS A 87 -23.07 -7.67 -50.68
C LYS A 87 -22.06 -6.63 -50.15
N PRO A 88 -20.79 -7.01 -49.93
CA PRO A 88 -19.77 -6.10 -49.41
C PRO A 88 -19.57 -4.83 -50.25
N ALA A 89 -19.58 -4.96 -51.57
CA ALA A 89 -19.39 -3.83 -52.49
C ALA A 89 -20.52 -2.77 -52.42
N GLU A 90 -21.72 -3.18 -52.00
CA GLU A 90 -22.89 -2.30 -51.84
C GLU A 90 -22.97 -1.68 -50.43
N SER A 91 -22.14 -2.13 -49.48
CA SER A 91 -22.18 -1.70 -48.08
C SER A 91 -21.42 -0.39 -47.85
N LEU A 92 -22.12 0.67 -47.41
CA LEU A 92 -21.51 1.98 -47.17
C LEU A 92 -20.39 1.94 -46.12
N LEU A 93 -20.51 1.08 -45.11
CA LEU A 93 -19.49 0.94 -44.07
C LEU A 93 -18.13 0.58 -44.67
N LEU A 94 -18.06 -0.31 -45.67
CA LEU A 94 -16.79 -0.66 -46.32
C LEU A 94 -16.25 0.46 -47.20
N LYS A 95 -17.13 1.22 -47.86
CA LYS A 95 -16.72 2.41 -48.63
C LYS A 95 -16.11 3.48 -47.72
N ALA A 96 -16.74 3.70 -46.56
CA ALA A 96 -16.24 4.58 -45.51
C ALA A 96 -14.89 4.06 -44.96
N LEU A 97 -14.78 2.78 -44.60
CA LEU A 97 -13.53 2.21 -44.05
C LEU A 97 -12.36 2.18 -45.05
N ARG A 98 -12.64 2.05 -46.36
CA ARG A 98 -11.63 2.07 -47.42
C ARG A 98 -11.21 3.49 -47.84
N HIS A 99 -11.91 4.53 -47.35
CA HIS A 99 -11.79 5.91 -47.80
C HIS A 99 -11.99 6.05 -49.32
N THR A 100 -12.90 5.28 -49.91
CA THR A 100 -13.19 5.32 -51.36
C THR A 100 -14.19 6.40 -51.74
N ASP A 101 -14.80 7.06 -50.76
CA ASP A 101 -15.77 8.12 -50.91
C ASP A 101 -15.38 9.27 -49.96
N ASP A 102 -15.12 10.44 -50.51
CA ASP A 102 -14.62 11.61 -49.78
C ASP A 102 -15.69 12.22 -48.86
N ASP A 103 -16.97 12.05 -49.19
CA ASP A 103 -18.12 12.57 -48.43
C ASP A 103 -18.51 11.65 -47.25
N LEU A 104 -17.98 10.43 -47.21
CA LEU A 104 -18.22 9.42 -46.17
C LEU A 104 -17.02 9.20 -45.24
N LYS A 105 -15.97 10.03 -45.35
CA LYS A 105 -14.78 9.95 -44.49
C LYS A 105 -15.14 10.29 -43.04
N MET A 106 -15.03 9.29 -42.17
CA MET A 106 -15.23 9.42 -40.73
C MET A 106 -13.87 9.43 -40.00
N PRO A 107 -13.71 10.15 -38.88
CA PRO A 107 -12.53 10.02 -38.04
C PRO A 107 -12.33 8.57 -37.57
N PRO A 108 -11.10 8.06 -37.41
CA PRO A 108 -9.81 8.77 -37.42
C PRO A 108 -9.25 9.06 -38.83
N ASP A 109 -8.46 10.14 -38.97
CA ASP A 109 -7.81 10.54 -40.24
C ASP A 109 -6.91 9.44 -40.84
N LYS A 110 -6.45 8.50 -40.01
CA LYS A 110 -5.65 7.35 -40.42
C LYS A 110 -6.54 6.15 -40.70
N ARG A 111 -6.52 5.68 -41.95
CA ARG A 111 -7.21 4.47 -42.43
C ARG A 111 -6.85 3.24 -41.58
N LEU A 112 -7.85 2.40 -41.29
CA LEU A 112 -7.65 1.13 -40.57
C LEU A 112 -6.71 0.18 -41.36
N PRO A 113 -6.01 -0.76 -40.69
CA PRO A 113 -5.18 -1.75 -41.37
C PRO A 113 -5.97 -2.57 -42.40
N ASP A 114 -5.35 -2.90 -43.54
CA ASP A 114 -6.02 -3.64 -44.63
C ASP A 114 -6.57 -5.00 -44.18
N GLU A 115 -5.88 -5.69 -43.26
CA GLU A 115 -6.38 -6.95 -42.65
C GLU A 115 -7.73 -6.74 -41.94
N THR A 116 -7.89 -5.61 -41.25
CA THR A 116 -9.15 -5.27 -40.56
C THR A 116 -10.26 -5.01 -41.56
N ILE A 117 -9.97 -4.24 -42.62
CA ILE A 117 -10.95 -3.95 -43.69
C ILE A 117 -11.36 -5.25 -44.41
N ALA A 118 -10.41 -6.13 -44.68
CA ALA A 118 -10.67 -7.45 -45.27
C ALA A 118 -11.54 -8.32 -44.35
N ALA A 119 -11.36 -8.24 -43.03
CA ALA A 119 -12.24 -8.92 -42.08
C ALA A 119 -13.68 -8.38 -42.14
N PHE A 120 -13.88 -7.06 -42.22
CA PHE A 120 -15.22 -6.46 -42.41
C PHE A 120 -15.86 -6.92 -43.72
N GLU A 121 -15.09 -7.04 -44.79
CA GLU A 121 -15.55 -7.55 -46.09
C GLU A 121 -15.98 -9.01 -46.02
N ALA A 122 -15.15 -9.88 -45.43
CA ALA A 122 -15.48 -11.29 -45.25
C ALA A 122 -16.71 -11.48 -44.35
N TRP A 123 -16.84 -10.68 -43.29
CA TRP A 123 -18.00 -10.73 -42.40
C TRP A 123 -19.29 -10.32 -43.11
N ILE A 124 -19.28 -9.23 -43.89
CA ILE A 124 -20.45 -8.80 -44.67
C ILE A 124 -20.79 -9.81 -45.76
N ALA A 125 -19.77 -10.38 -46.42
CA ALA A 125 -19.94 -11.42 -47.44
C ALA A 125 -20.63 -12.68 -46.89
N ALA A 126 -20.36 -13.01 -45.62
CA ALA A 126 -21.00 -14.11 -44.91
C ALA A 126 -22.40 -13.80 -44.35
N GLY A 127 -23.03 -12.68 -44.78
CA GLY A 127 -24.37 -12.30 -44.35
C GLY A 127 -24.42 -11.42 -43.09
N ALA A 128 -23.27 -10.92 -42.66
CA ALA A 128 -23.09 -10.10 -41.47
C ALA A 128 -23.78 -10.71 -40.22
N PRO A 129 -23.46 -11.98 -39.86
CA PRO A 129 -24.04 -12.59 -38.68
C PRO A 129 -23.62 -11.78 -37.44
N TRP A 130 -24.59 -11.50 -36.58
CA TRP A 130 -24.39 -10.85 -35.31
C TRP A 130 -24.92 -11.80 -34.26
N PRO A 131 -24.05 -12.58 -33.61
CA PRO A 131 -24.48 -13.52 -32.58
C PRO A 131 -25.30 -12.79 -31.52
N GLU A 132 -26.48 -13.34 -31.20
CA GLU A 132 -27.23 -12.89 -30.02
C GLU A 132 -26.43 -13.30 -28.79
N GLY A 133 -25.68 -12.34 -28.28
CA GLY A 133 -24.64 -12.54 -27.29
C GLY A 133 -23.91 -11.23 -27.07
N LYS A 134 -23.63 -10.94 -25.81
CA LYS A 134 -22.99 -9.69 -25.39
C LYS A 134 -21.52 -9.72 -25.77
N SER A 135 -20.94 -8.54 -25.97
CA SER A 135 -19.55 -8.35 -26.38
C SER A 135 -18.60 -9.30 -25.64
N GLY A 136 -17.85 -10.14 -26.38
CA GLY A 136 -16.78 -10.95 -25.81
C GLY A 136 -17.17 -12.34 -25.30
N GLY A 137 -18.43 -12.77 -25.39
CA GLY A 137 -18.85 -14.11 -24.92
C GLY A 137 -18.09 -15.27 -25.58
N PHE A 138 -17.73 -15.13 -26.87
CA PHE A 138 -16.89 -16.11 -27.58
C PHE A 138 -15.43 -16.05 -27.15
N GLN A 139 -14.90 -14.85 -26.92
CA GLN A 139 -13.53 -14.65 -26.45
C GLN A 139 -13.35 -15.22 -25.03
N ALA A 140 -14.32 -15.04 -24.14
CA ALA A 140 -14.29 -15.63 -22.80
C ALA A 140 -14.23 -17.15 -22.82
N LYS A 141 -14.93 -17.82 -23.75
CA LYS A 141 -14.83 -19.28 -23.91
C LYS A 141 -13.43 -19.78 -24.28
N ARG A 142 -12.52 -18.92 -24.72
CA ARG A 142 -11.12 -19.27 -25.05
C ARG A 142 -10.09 -18.62 -24.13
N HIS A 143 -10.49 -17.62 -23.34
CA HIS A 143 -9.58 -16.91 -22.45
C HIS A 143 -9.21 -17.79 -21.25
N TRP A 144 -7.92 -17.80 -20.90
CA TRP A 144 -7.33 -18.68 -19.89
C TRP A 144 -8.05 -18.58 -18.53
N ALA A 145 -8.44 -17.37 -18.12
CA ALA A 145 -9.03 -17.13 -16.80
C ALA A 145 -10.40 -17.79 -16.63
N PHE A 146 -11.16 -17.97 -17.72
CA PHE A 146 -12.50 -18.56 -17.70
C PHE A 146 -12.50 -20.05 -18.07
N GLN A 147 -11.34 -20.64 -18.38
CA GLN A 147 -11.22 -22.09 -18.52
C GLN A 147 -11.23 -22.75 -17.14
N PRO A 148 -11.83 -23.94 -16.99
CA PRO A 148 -11.70 -24.75 -15.78
C PRO A 148 -10.23 -24.86 -15.34
N VAL A 149 -9.99 -24.85 -14.02
CA VAL A 149 -8.64 -25.07 -13.48
C VAL A 149 -8.18 -26.46 -13.88
N SER A 150 -7.09 -26.54 -14.63
CA SER A 150 -6.47 -27.81 -14.99
C SER A 150 -5.50 -28.27 -13.90
N ARG A 151 -5.26 -29.58 -13.81
CA ARG A 151 -4.19 -30.17 -12.99
C ARG A 151 -3.10 -30.71 -13.93
N PRO A 152 -2.20 -29.84 -14.43
CA PRO A 152 -1.20 -30.26 -15.41
C PRO A 152 -0.25 -31.30 -14.81
N ALA A 153 0.30 -32.15 -15.68
CA ALA A 153 1.31 -33.12 -15.27
C ALA A 153 2.60 -32.40 -14.90
N ILE A 154 3.26 -32.87 -13.84
CA ILE A 154 4.54 -32.31 -13.40
C ILE A 154 5.60 -32.67 -14.44
N PRO A 155 6.37 -31.69 -14.99
CA PRO A 155 7.29 -31.93 -16.12
C PRO A 155 8.30 -33.06 -15.89
N SER A 156 8.85 -33.18 -14.67
CA SER A 156 9.82 -34.22 -14.33
C SER A 156 9.21 -35.61 -14.16
N GLY A 157 7.87 -35.73 -14.06
CA GLY A 157 7.17 -36.96 -13.73
C GLY A 157 7.40 -37.46 -12.30
N ARG A 158 8.06 -36.66 -11.44
CA ARG A 158 8.29 -37.00 -10.03
C ARG A 158 6.98 -37.15 -9.29
N LYS A 159 7.02 -37.90 -8.19
CA LYS A 159 5.87 -38.15 -7.30
C LYS A 159 6.17 -37.64 -5.89
N PRO A 160 5.16 -37.20 -5.13
CA PRO A 160 5.34 -36.81 -3.75
C PRO A 160 5.76 -38.03 -2.90
N MET A 161 6.28 -37.76 -1.72
CA MET A 161 6.58 -38.78 -0.71
C MET A 161 5.28 -39.47 -0.22
N ALA A 162 5.42 -40.55 0.56
CA ALA A 162 4.28 -41.34 1.04
C ALA A 162 3.27 -40.55 1.89
N ASP A 163 3.70 -39.46 2.52
CA ASP A 163 2.86 -38.54 3.31
C ASP A 163 2.27 -37.39 2.48
N GLY A 164 2.43 -37.43 1.15
CA GLY A 164 1.94 -36.42 0.23
C GLY A 164 2.82 -35.17 0.10
N ARG A 165 3.92 -35.06 0.86
CA ARG A 165 4.81 -33.90 0.82
C ARG A 165 5.89 -34.05 -0.25
N TRP A 166 6.37 -32.93 -0.78
CA TRP A 166 7.52 -32.91 -1.69
C TRP A 166 8.84 -32.76 -0.91
N PRO A 167 9.91 -33.45 -1.31
CA PRO A 167 11.23 -33.24 -0.72
C PRO A 167 11.72 -31.79 -0.94
N PHE A 168 12.50 -31.29 0.00
CA PHE A 168 13.19 -30.01 -0.12
C PHE A 168 13.97 -29.87 -1.43
N SER A 169 13.90 -28.70 -2.07
CA SER A 169 14.54 -28.42 -3.38
C SER A 169 14.07 -29.29 -4.54
N GLN A 170 12.92 -29.94 -4.39
CA GLN A 170 12.35 -30.85 -5.38
C GLN A 170 10.83 -30.65 -5.46
N THR A 171 10.38 -29.41 -5.31
CA THR A 171 8.95 -29.10 -5.39
C THR A 171 8.53 -28.98 -6.85
N PRO A 172 7.25 -29.23 -7.20
CA PRO A 172 6.79 -29.08 -8.58
C PRO A 172 6.88 -27.64 -9.10
N ILE A 173 6.94 -26.65 -8.20
CA ILE A 173 7.25 -25.25 -8.55
C ILE A 173 8.59 -25.18 -9.29
N ASP A 174 9.60 -25.89 -8.80
CA ASP A 174 10.93 -25.93 -9.41
C ASP A 174 10.84 -26.52 -10.82
N ASP A 175 10.05 -27.58 -11.02
CA ASP A 175 9.90 -28.23 -12.33
C ASP A 175 9.25 -27.32 -13.38
N PHE A 176 8.16 -26.62 -13.03
CA PHE A 176 7.49 -25.72 -13.98
C PHE A 176 8.36 -24.51 -14.35
N VAL A 177 9.13 -23.97 -13.40
CA VAL A 177 10.05 -22.86 -13.67
C VAL A 177 11.25 -23.33 -14.49
N LEU A 178 11.86 -24.48 -14.14
CA LEU A 178 12.99 -25.04 -14.88
C LEU A 178 12.64 -25.39 -16.33
N GLU A 179 11.43 -25.90 -16.58
CA GLU A 179 10.98 -26.17 -17.96
C GLU A 179 10.90 -24.86 -18.77
N LYS A 180 10.42 -23.76 -18.17
CA LYS A 180 10.42 -22.45 -18.85
C LYS A 180 11.80 -21.84 -19.04
N LEU A 181 12.70 -22.02 -18.08
CA LEU A 181 14.09 -21.56 -18.22
C LEU A 181 14.84 -22.33 -19.31
N LYS A 182 14.53 -23.61 -19.49
CA LYS A 182 15.11 -24.46 -20.53
C LYS A 182 14.73 -23.99 -21.93
N ASP A 183 13.48 -23.56 -22.15
CA ASP A 183 13.03 -22.96 -23.42
C ASP A 183 13.90 -21.76 -23.82
N GLU A 184 14.38 -20.99 -22.85
CA GLU A 184 15.15 -19.76 -23.03
C GLU A 184 16.67 -19.92 -22.76
N SER A 185 17.14 -21.15 -22.53
CA SER A 185 18.55 -21.46 -22.19
C SER A 185 19.08 -20.68 -20.98
N LEU A 186 18.23 -20.44 -19.98
CA LEU A 186 18.56 -19.78 -18.71
C LEU A 186 18.65 -20.80 -17.56
N SER A 187 19.21 -20.36 -16.43
CA SER A 187 19.31 -21.15 -15.21
C SER A 187 18.93 -20.33 -13.98
N LEU A 188 18.54 -21.03 -12.90
CA LEU A 188 18.34 -20.41 -11.59
C LEU A 188 19.65 -19.85 -11.04
N ALA A 189 19.56 -18.76 -10.28
CA ALA A 189 20.67 -18.25 -9.48
C ALA A 189 21.04 -19.23 -8.36
N PRO A 190 22.31 -19.21 -7.89
CA PRO A 190 22.71 -19.98 -6.72
C PRO A 190 21.81 -19.69 -5.51
N PRO A 191 21.59 -20.65 -4.60
CA PRO A 191 20.86 -20.41 -3.36
C PRO A 191 21.47 -19.27 -2.55
N ALA A 192 20.62 -18.51 -1.86
CA ALA A 192 21.06 -17.53 -0.88
C ALA A 192 21.72 -18.22 0.33
N ASP A 193 22.57 -17.48 1.05
CA ASP A 193 23.16 -17.98 2.30
C ASP A 193 22.10 -18.18 3.40
N ARG A 194 22.42 -19.01 4.40
CA ARG A 194 21.46 -19.41 5.44
C ARG A 194 20.90 -18.23 6.23
N ARG A 195 21.70 -17.20 6.53
CA ARG A 195 21.26 -15.98 7.22
C ARG A 195 20.21 -15.25 6.38
N THR A 196 20.49 -15.06 5.09
CA THR A 196 19.55 -14.41 4.16
C THR A 196 18.25 -15.21 4.08
N LEU A 197 18.30 -16.55 4.02
CA LEU A 197 17.10 -17.40 3.99
C LEU A 197 16.23 -17.28 5.25
N VAL A 198 16.82 -17.36 6.45
CA VAL A 198 16.04 -17.22 7.70
C VAL A 198 15.48 -15.80 7.86
N ARG A 199 16.25 -14.78 7.48
CA ARG A 199 15.80 -13.39 7.48
C ARG A 199 14.62 -13.19 6.55
N ARG A 200 14.74 -13.63 5.30
CA ARG A 200 13.69 -13.53 4.27
C ARG A 200 12.41 -14.26 4.69
N ALA A 201 12.51 -15.52 5.07
CA ALA A 201 11.36 -16.31 5.50
C ALA A 201 10.65 -15.68 6.73
N THR A 202 11.41 -15.12 7.67
CA THR A 202 10.83 -14.46 8.86
C THR A 202 10.15 -13.14 8.49
N PHE A 203 10.70 -12.33 7.58
CA PHE A 203 10.00 -11.13 7.10
C PHE A 203 8.73 -11.47 6.31
N ASP A 204 8.80 -12.47 5.42
CA ASP A 204 7.65 -12.86 4.60
C ASP A 204 6.51 -13.44 5.44
N LEU A 205 6.84 -14.21 6.48
CA LEU A 205 5.82 -14.82 7.33
C LEU A 205 5.43 -13.97 8.55
N HIS A 206 6.34 -13.21 9.16
CA HIS A 206 6.06 -12.47 10.42
C HIS A 206 6.10 -10.94 10.26
N GLY A 207 6.69 -10.40 9.20
CA GLY A 207 6.86 -8.95 8.99
C GLY A 207 7.88 -8.29 9.93
N VAL A 208 8.64 -9.07 10.69
CA VAL A 208 9.68 -8.59 11.62
C VAL A 208 10.93 -9.44 11.46
N PRO A 209 12.12 -8.93 11.81
CA PRO A 209 13.35 -9.70 11.68
C PRO A 209 13.39 -10.88 12.65
N PRO A 210 14.16 -11.95 12.33
CA PRO A 210 14.43 -13.04 13.28
C PRO A 210 15.26 -12.55 14.46
N THR A 211 15.20 -13.27 15.58
CA THR A 211 16.12 -13.02 16.69
C THR A 211 17.53 -13.52 16.36
N ILE A 212 18.55 -13.03 17.06
CA ILE A 212 19.92 -13.53 16.89
C ILE A 212 19.98 -15.03 17.19
N ASP A 213 19.26 -15.49 18.22
CA ASP A 213 19.20 -16.91 18.58
C ASP A 213 18.56 -17.74 17.47
N ASP A 214 17.52 -17.23 16.80
CA ASP A 214 16.92 -17.90 15.64
C ASP A 214 17.91 -18.03 14.47
N ILE A 215 18.70 -16.99 14.21
CA ILE A 215 19.71 -16.98 13.16
C ILE A 215 20.79 -18.02 13.48
N VAL A 216 21.39 -17.95 14.67
CA VAL A 216 22.47 -18.85 15.09
C VAL A 216 21.97 -20.31 15.10
N ALA A 217 20.78 -20.56 15.64
CA ALA A 217 20.18 -21.89 15.65
C ALA A 217 19.98 -22.43 14.24
N PHE A 218 19.48 -21.61 13.31
CA PHE A 218 19.29 -22.05 11.93
C PHE A 218 20.60 -22.20 11.16
N GLU A 219 21.59 -21.33 11.35
CA GLU A 219 22.87 -21.42 10.65
C GLU A 219 23.67 -22.66 11.04
N SER A 220 23.57 -23.09 12.31
CA SER A 220 24.26 -24.27 12.85
C SER A 220 23.50 -25.59 12.67
N ASP A 221 22.29 -25.55 12.10
CA ASP A 221 21.45 -26.73 11.92
C ASP A 221 21.73 -27.44 10.57
N ASP A 222 22.60 -28.44 10.62
CA ASP A 222 22.96 -29.28 9.47
C ASP A 222 21.95 -30.41 9.19
N ALA A 223 20.83 -30.48 9.91
CA ALA A 223 19.84 -31.52 9.66
C ALA A 223 19.22 -31.36 8.25
N PRO A 224 18.98 -32.47 7.51
CA PRO A 224 18.39 -32.40 6.17
C PRO A 224 17.02 -31.72 6.11
N ASP A 225 16.27 -31.70 7.21
CA ASP A 225 14.92 -31.13 7.36
C ASP A 225 14.92 -29.74 8.05
N ALA A 226 16.09 -29.10 8.21
CA ALA A 226 16.21 -27.82 8.93
C ALA A 226 15.32 -26.71 8.33
N ASN A 227 15.17 -26.68 7.01
CA ASN A 227 14.34 -25.69 6.31
C ASN A 227 12.85 -25.93 6.57
N GLU A 228 12.40 -27.18 6.48
CA GLU A 228 11.04 -27.58 6.79
C GLU A 228 10.67 -27.19 8.21
N ARG A 229 11.54 -27.50 9.19
CA ARG A 229 11.30 -27.11 10.59
C ARG A 229 11.25 -25.61 10.78
N LEU A 230 12.11 -24.85 10.10
CA LEU A 230 12.08 -23.39 10.14
C LEU A 230 10.72 -22.88 9.62
N ILE A 231 10.30 -23.29 8.43
CA ILE A 231 9.05 -22.83 7.81
C ILE A 231 7.83 -23.26 8.63
N ASP A 232 7.79 -24.51 9.09
CA ASP A 232 6.68 -25.04 9.90
C ASP A 232 6.57 -24.28 11.23
N ARG A 233 7.69 -23.94 11.87
CA ARG A 233 7.73 -23.12 13.08
C ARG A 233 7.22 -21.70 12.82
N LEU A 234 7.64 -21.07 11.73
CA LEU A 234 7.20 -19.72 11.38
C LEU A 234 5.70 -19.69 11.06
N LEU A 235 5.18 -20.67 10.31
CA LEU A 235 3.75 -20.80 10.00
C LEU A 235 2.89 -21.13 11.22
N ALA A 236 3.43 -21.83 12.22
CA ALA A 236 2.74 -22.13 13.47
C ALA A 236 2.65 -20.91 14.42
N SER A 237 3.47 -19.88 14.22
CA SER A 237 3.50 -18.71 15.08
C SER A 237 2.30 -17.79 14.83
N PRO A 238 1.76 -17.12 15.88
CA PRO A 238 0.64 -16.19 15.71
C PRO A 238 1.02 -14.91 14.95
N GLN A 239 2.32 -14.64 14.78
CA GLN A 239 2.80 -13.51 13.98
C GLN A 239 2.48 -13.69 12.48
N TYR A 240 2.25 -14.94 12.04
CA TYR A 240 1.83 -15.27 10.68
C TYR A 240 0.54 -14.54 10.27
N GLY A 241 -0.55 -14.75 10.99
CA GLY A 241 -1.85 -14.14 10.69
C GLY A 241 -1.82 -12.62 10.83
N GLU A 242 -0.93 -12.12 11.68
CA GLU A 242 -0.65 -10.72 11.87
C GLU A 242 0.06 -10.07 10.66
N ARG A 243 0.95 -10.79 9.97
CA ARG A 243 1.58 -10.34 8.72
C ARG A 243 0.63 -10.46 7.55
N TRP A 244 0.08 -11.65 7.33
CA TRP A 244 -0.78 -11.96 6.19
C TRP A 244 -2.16 -11.31 6.28
N GLY A 245 -2.63 -11.05 7.49
CA GLY A 245 -3.84 -10.28 7.73
C GLY A 245 -3.73 -8.87 7.16
N ARG A 246 -2.55 -8.23 7.20
CA ARG A 246 -2.37 -6.88 6.63
C ARG A 246 -2.65 -6.86 5.12
N PHE A 247 -2.16 -7.84 4.38
CA PHE A 247 -2.40 -7.93 2.94
C PHE A 247 -3.87 -8.15 2.61
N TRP A 248 -4.56 -9.00 3.38
CA TRP A 248 -6.02 -9.14 3.23
C TRP A 248 -6.77 -7.85 3.58
N LEU A 249 -6.32 -7.13 4.61
CA LEU A 249 -6.96 -5.89 5.05
C LEU A 249 -6.87 -4.77 4.01
N ASP A 250 -5.81 -4.74 3.21
CA ASP A 250 -5.67 -3.84 2.05
C ASP A 250 -6.72 -4.15 0.97
N VAL A 251 -6.91 -5.43 0.66
CA VAL A 251 -7.93 -5.90 -0.28
C VAL A 251 -9.33 -5.57 0.25
N SER A 252 -9.55 -5.76 1.55
CA SER A 252 -10.84 -5.49 2.22
C SER A 252 -11.11 -4.02 2.50
N ARG A 253 -10.20 -3.10 2.12
CA ARG A 253 -10.31 -1.64 2.33
C ARG A 253 -10.64 -1.28 3.80
N TYR A 254 -9.94 -1.94 4.73
CA TYR A 254 -10.16 -1.78 6.17
C TYR A 254 -9.93 -0.34 6.64
N SER A 255 -10.81 0.15 7.52
CA SER A 255 -10.62 1.38 8.28
C SER A 255 -11.39 1.32 9.59
N ASP A 256 -10.89 2.04 10.59
CA ASP A 256 -11.58 2.26 11.86
C ASP A 256 -12.67 3.36 11.75
N THR A 257 -12.87 3.96 10.57
CA THR A 257 -13.82 5.06 10.34
C THR A 257 -14.65 4.92 9.05
N LYS A 258 -15.84 5.52 9.07
CA LYS A 258 -16.86 5.55 8.00
C LYS A 258 -16.54 6.49 6.83
N GLY A 259 -15.63 7.44 7.03
CA GLY A 259 -15.42 8.59 6.13
C GLY A 259 -16.38 9.76 6.45
N TYR A 260 -16.85 10.46 5.41
CA TYR A 260 -17.79 11.57 5.54
C TYR A 260 -19.22 11.07 5.86
N VAL A 261 -19.74 11.50 7.01
CA VAL A 261 -21.13 11.34 7.46
C VAL A 261 -21.59 12.65 8.13
N PHE A 262 -22.86 13.04 8.01
CA PHE A 262 -23.34 14.35 8.47
C PHE A 262 -23.85 14.37 9.92
N THR A 263 -24.40 13.25 10.41
CA THR A 263 -25.19 13.21 11.66
C THR A 263 -24.91 11.97 12.51
N GLU A 264 -23.79 11.31 12.29
CA GLU A 264 -23.42 10.06 12.98
C GLU A 264 -21.98 10.12 13.48
N ASP A 265 -21.66 9.27 14.46
CA ASP A 265 -20.28 8.99 14.81
C ASP A 265 -19.54 8.44 13.58
N ARG A 266 -18.39 9.04 13.28
CA ARG A 266 -17.51 8.68 12.18
C ARG A 266 -16.74 7.39 12.46
N ASN A 267 -16.59 6.99 13.72
CA ASN A 267 -15.87 5.79 14.10
C ASN A 267 -16.74 4.53 13.92
N TYR A 268 -16.09 3.44 13.54
CA TYR A 268 -16.64 2.10 13.66
C TYR A 268 -16.23 1.52 15.01
N PRO A 269 -17.12 1.45 16.02
CA PRO A 269 -16.75 1.07 17.38
C PRO A 269 -16.15 -0.34 17.49
N PHE A 270 -16.52 -1.25 16.58
CA PHE A 270 -16.08 -2.64 16.59
C PHE A 270 -15.26 -3.04 15.36
N ALA A 271 -14.70 -2.08 14.60
CA ALA A 271 -13.90 -2.41 13.41
C ALA A 271 -12.74 -3.37 13.71
N PHE A 272 -12.06 -3.16 14.83
CA PHE A 272 -10.92 -3.97 15.26
C PHE A 272 -11.27 -5.47 15.39
N THR A 273 -12.53 -5.82 15.68
CA THR A 273 -12.96 -7.22 15.81
C THR A 273 -12.87 -7.98 14.49
N TYR A 274 -13.09 -7.31 13.35
CA TYR A 274 -12.89 -7.90 12.02
C TYR A 274 -11.40 -8.11 11.73
N ARG A 275 -10.55 -7.12 12.04
CA ARG A 275 -9.10 -7.26 11.91
C ARG A 275 -8.59 -8.45 12.73
N ASP A 276 -9.01 -8.55 13.98
CA ASP A 276 -8.59 -9.63 14.89
C ASP A 276 -9.15 -10.99 14.43
N TRP A 277 -10.36 -11.02 13.86
CA TRP A 277 -10.91 -12.22 13.24
C TRP A 277 -10.12 -12.66 12.02
N VAL A 278 -9.69 -11.74 11.13
CA VAL A 278 -8.83 -12.06 9.98
C VAL A 278 -7.51 -12.66 10.45
N ILE A 279 -6.85 -12.03 11.43
CA ILE A 279 -5.60 -12.51 12.02
C ILE A 279 -5.78 -13.92 12.58
N ARG A 280 -6.85 -14.14 13.36
CA ARG A 280 -7.15 -15.45 13.95
C ARG A 280 -7.44 -16.50 12.89
N ALA A 281 -8.28 -16.20 11.90
CA ALA A 281 -8.67 -17.13 10.85
C ALA A 281 -7.46 -17.63 10.05
N LEU A 282 -6.51 -16.74 9.74
CA LEU A 282 -5.26 -17.12 9.08
C LEU A 282 -4.37 -17.96 10.01
N ASN A 283 -4.24 -17.57 11.28
CA ASN A 283 -3.46 -18.34 12.25
C ASN A 283 -4.00 -19.75 12.49
N GLU A 284 -5.31 -19.93 12.45
CA GLU A 284 -5.99 -21.24 12.54
C GLU A 284 -5.94 -22.04 11.23
N ASP A 285 -5.35 -21.47 10.16
CA ASP A 285 -5.35 -22.02 8.80
C ASP A 285 -6.77 -22.38 8.32
N MET A 286 -7.70 -21.47 8.59
CA MET A 286 -9.08 -21.60 8.12
C MET A 286 -9.07 -21.80 6.60
N PRO A 287 -9.73 -22.86 6.09
CA PRO A 287 -9.88 -23.07 4.65
C PRO A 287 -10.34 -21.79 3.96
N TYR A 288 -9.64 -21.36 2.91
CA TYR A 288 -9.91 -20.07 2.27
C TYR A 288 -11.34 -19.96 1.70
N ASP A 289 -11.94 -21.07 1.27
CA ASP A 289 -13.35 -21.12 0.90
C ASP A 289 -14.28 -20.76 2.08
N GLN A 290 -14.03 -21.33 3.27
CA GLN A 290 -14.78 -21.02 4.49
C GLN A 290 -14.52 -19.60 4.97
N PHE A 291 -13.28 -19.12 4.82
CA PHE A 291 -12.91 -17.74 5.10
C PHE A 291 -13.74 -16.76 4.25
N LEU A 292 -13.90 -17.01 2.96
CA LEU A 292 -14.74 -16.19 2.08
C LEU A 292 -16.24 -16.34 2.39
N ILE A 293 -16.74 -17.55 2.63
CA ILE A 293 -18.16 -17.77 3.01
C ILE A 293 -18.50 -16.96 4.26
N ARG A 294 -17.68 -17.04 5.30
CA ARG A 294 -17.92 -16.35 6.57
C ARG A 294 -17.92 -14.83 6.40
N GLN A 295 -17.03 -14.28 5.58
CA GLN A 295 -17.02 -12.83 5.32
C GLN A 295 -18.25 -12.32 4.55
N LEU A 296 -18.92 -13.19 3.81
CA LEU A 296 -20.11 -12.84 3.02
C LEU A 296 -21.42 -13.16 3.74
N ALA A 297 -21.44 -14.19 4.59
CA ALA A 297 -22.67 -14.80 5.10
C ALA A 297 -22.56 -15.38 6.52
N ALA A 298 -21.61 -14.95 7.37
CA ALA A 298 -21.49 -15.46 8.73
C ALA A 298 -22.77 -15.25 9.57
N ASP A 299 -23.51 -14.16 9.35
CA ASP A 299 -24.81 -13.88 10.00
C ASP A 299 -25.91 -14.88 9.63
N LEU A 300 -25.72 -15.63 8.53
CA LEU A 300 -26.67 -16.64 8.03
C LEU A 300 -26.31 -18.06 8.49
N LEU A 301 -25.20 -18.24 9.19
CA LEU A 301 -24.80 -19.54 9.74
C LEU A 301 -25.71 -19.93 10.92
N PRO A 302 -25.83 -21.23 11.23
CA PRO A 302 -26.45 -21.68 12.47
C PRO A 302 -25.57 -21.36 13.69
N GLU A 303 -26.17 -21.33 14.88
CA GLU A 303 -25.40 -21.31 16.14
C GLU A 303 -24.71 -22.67 16.38
N PRO A 304 -23.52 -22.71 17.02
CA PRO A 304 -22.76 -21.58 17.57
C PRO A 304 -21.83 -20.87 16.55
N GLU A 305 -21.77 -21.35 15.30
CA GLU A 305 -20.85 -20.81 14.28
C GLU A 305 -21.13 -19.35 13.94
N ARG A 306 -22.42 -18.96 13.90
CA ARG A 306 -22.82 -17.58 13.69
C ARG A 306 -22.11 -16.66 14.66
N THR A 307 -22.32 -16.84 15.97
CA THR A 307 -21.72 -15.98 16.99
C THR A 307 -20.19 -15.96 16.94
N ALA A 308 -19.57 -17.12 16.69
CA ALA A 308 -18.11 -17.23 16.62
C ALA A 308 -17.47 -16.46 15.45
N HIS A 309 -18.21 -16.32 14.34
CA HIS A 309 -17.69 -15.73 13.09
C HIS A 309 -18.39 -14.44 12.66
N LEU A 310 -19.37 -13.92 13.41
CA LEU A 310 -20.02 -12.63 13.14
C LEU A 310 -19.05 -11.48 12.80
N PRO A 311 -17.88 -11.33 13.46
CA PRO A 311 -16.92 -10.28 13.09
C PRO A 311 -16.43 -10.33 11.64
N ALA A 312 -16.48 -11.48 10.96
CA ALA A 312 -16.12 -11.65 9.54
C ALA A 312 -16.92 -10.72 8.62
N MET A 313 -18.14 -10.36 9.01
CA MET A 313 -19.03 -9.47 8.27
C MET A 313 -18.47 -8.04 8.11
N GLY A 314 -17.38 -7.71 8.81
CA GLY A 314 -16.59 -6.50 8.57
C GLY A 314 -16.20 -6.30 7.10
N PHE A 315 -15.97 -7.37 6.33
CA PHE A 315 -15.62 -7.31 4.91
C PHE A 315 -16.66 -6.54 4.06
N LEU A 316 -17.95 -6.68 4.40
CA LEU A 316 -19.07 -6.01 3.71
C LEU A 316 -19.52 -4.71 4.39
N THR A 317 -19.13 -4.47 5.64
CA THR A 317 -19.73 -3.42 6.49
C THR A 317 -18.75 -2.30 6.88
N LEU A 318 -17.44 -2.51 6.77
CA LEU A 318 -16.40 -1.51 7.09
C LEU A 318 -16.01 -0.60 5.91
N GLY A 319 -16.77 -0.64 4.81
CA GLY A 319 -16.59 0.23 3.65
C GLY A 319 -16.94 1.70 3.90
N ARG A 320 -16.76 2.53 2.88
CA ARG A 320 -17.15 3.95 2.92
C ARG A 320 -18.67 4.11 2.94
N ARG A 321 -19.16 5.17 3.59
CA ARG A 321 -20.62 5.44 3.71
C ARG A 321 -21.25 6.31 2.64
N PHE A 322 -20.46 6.97 1.79
CA PHE A 322 -20.95 7.75 0.64
C PHE A 322 -22.13 8.69 0.98
N LEU A 323 -22.04 9.43 2.09
CA LEU A 323 -23.13 10.28 2.58
C LEU A 323 -24.47 9.52 2.78
N ASN A 324 -24.36 8.26 3.20
CA ASN A 324 -25.44 7.29 3.38
C ASN A 324 -26.20 6.92 2.08
N ASN A 325 -25.58 7.07 0.91
CA ASN A 325 -26.16 6.59 -0.35
C ASN A 325 -26.05 5.06 -0.46
N ILE A 326 -27.18 4.38 -0.26
CA ILE A 326 -27.25 2.91 -0.31
C ILE A 326 -26.77 2.31 -1.64
N ASN A 327 -26.98 3.00 -2.76
CA ASN A 327 -26.59 2.49 -4.08
C ASN A 327 -25.07 2.44 -4.23
N ASP A 328 -24.38 3.47 -3.75
CA ASP A 328 -22.91 3.53 -3.81
C ASP A 328 -22.27 2.59 -2.78
N ILE A 329 -22.93 2.37 -1.63
CA ILE A 329 -22.52 1.34 -0.66
C ILE A 329 -22.63 -0.06 -1.27
N ILE A 330 -23.73 -0.37 -1.98
CA ILE A 330 -23.91 -1.65 -2.66
C ILE A 330 -22.90 -1.81 -3.79
N ASP A 331 -22.65 -0.74 -4.55
CA ASP A 331 -21.63 -0.74 -5.61
C ASP A 331 -20.24 -1.08 -5.07
N ASP A 332 -19.84 -0.45 -3.95
CA ASP A 332 -18.59 -0.74 -3.24
C ASP A 332 -18.51 -2.19 -2.72
N ARG A 333 -19.65 -2.77 -2.28
CA ARG A 333 -19.72 -4.20 -1.90
C ARG A 333 -19.54 -5.11 -3.11
N ILE A 334 -20.17 -4.80 -4.24
CA ILE A 334 -19.98 -5.57 -5.48
C ILE A 334 -18.52 -5.47 -5.94
N ASP A 335 -17.93 -4.27 -5.91
CA ASP A 335 -16.54 -4.04 -6.33
C ASP A 335 -15.56 -4.86 -5.48
N VAL A 336 -15.61 -4.73 -4.15
CA VAL A 336 -14.67 -5.45 -3.28
C VAL A 336 -14.81 -6.96 -3.40
N VAL A 337 -16.04 -7.48 -3.54
CA VAL A 337 -16.25 -8.92 -3.61
C VAL A 337 -15.74 -9.45 -4.94
N CYS A 338 -16.16 -8.85 -6.05
CA CYS A 338 -15.83 -9.35 -7.38
C CYS A 338 -14.35 -9.15 -7.73
N ARG A 339 -13.77 -7.98 -7.46
CA ARG A 339 -12.32 -7.75 -7.68
C ARG A 339 -11.48 -8.48 -6.64
N GLY A 340 -11.90 -8.41 -5.37
CA GLY A 340 -11.18 -9.02 -4.25
C GLY A 340 -11.23 -10.54 -4.21
N THR A 341 -12.15 -11.23 -4.88
CA THR A 341 -12.19 -12.71 -4.84
C THR A 341 -12.07 -13.37 -6.21
N MET A 342 -12.53 -12.73 -7.28
CA MET A 342 -12.56 -13.31 -8.63
C MET A 342 -11.79 -12.49 -9.67
N ALA A 343 -11.18 -11.37 -9.27
CA ALA A 343 -10.49 -10.45 -10.18
C ALA A 343 -11.38 -10.00 -11.37
N LEU A 344 -12.66 -9.71 -11.11
CA LEU A 344 -13.60 -9.21 -12.12
C LEU A 344 -14.07 -7.79 -11.79
N THR A 345 -13.98 -6.88 -12.76
CA THR A 345 -14.41 -5.48 -12.67
C THR A 345 -15.91 -5.29 -12.92
N VAL A 346 -16.74 -6.06 -12.20
CA VAL A 346 -18.21 -6.07 -12.38
C VAL A 346 -18.84 -4.69 -12.18
N GLY A 347 -18.29 -3.85 -11.29
CA GLY A 347 -18.79 -2.49 -11.05
C GLY A 347 -18.83 -1.60 -12.29
N CYS A 348 -17.97 -1.83 -13.28
CA CYS A 348 -18.00 -1.10 -14.55
C CYS A 348 -19.27 -1.36 -15.36
N ALA A 349 -20.02 -2.43 -15.06
CA ALA A 349 -21.28 -2.75 -15.71
C ALA A 349 -22.52 -2.04 -15.09
N ARG A 350 -22.31 -1.17 -14.09
CA ARG A 350 -23.39 -0.45 -13.40
C ARG A 350 -24.24 0.42 -14.34
N CYS A 351 -23.61 1.14 -15.25
CA CYS A 351 -24.29 2.11 -16.11
C CYS A 351 -24.68 1.53 -17.48
N HIS A 352 -23.86 0.62 -18.01
CA HIS A 352 -24.03 -0.05 -19.30
C HIS A 352 -23.35 -1.42 -19.25
N ASP A 353 -23.55 -2.29 -20.24
CA ASP A 353 -22.80 -3.55 -20.33
C ASP A 353 -21.29 -3.28 -20.32
N HIS A 354 -20.51 -4.12 -19.63
CA HIS A 354 -19.08 -3.90 -19.45
C HIS A 354 -18.36 -3.72 -20.80
N LYS A 355 -17.42 -2.76 -20.86
CA LYS A 355 -16.83 -2.31 -22.12
C LYS A 355 -16.06 -3.41 -22.87
N TYR A 356 -15.38 -4.29 -22.13
CA TYR A 356 -14.51 -5.32 -22.69
C TYR A 356 -14.98 -6.73 -22.31
N ASP A 357 -15.08 -7.01 -21.02
CA ASP A 357 -15.54 -8.31 -20.52
C ASP A 357 -17.02 -8.57 -20.82
N PRO A 358 -17.43 -9.85 -20.97
CA PRO A 358 -18.81 -10.22 -21.26
C PRO A 358 -19.67 -10.20 -19.98
N ILE A 359 -19.63 -9.08 -19.26
CA ILE A 359 -20.37 -8.86 -18.03
C ILE A 359 -21.47 -7.86 -18.32
N PRO A 360 -22.72 -8.31 -18.44
CA PRO A 360 -23.81 -7.38 -18.64
C PRO A 360 -24.17 -6.54 -17.43
N ALA A 361 -24.83 -5.41 -17.69
CA ALA A 361 -25.54 -4.66 -16.67
C ALA A 361 -26.53 -5.56 -15.90
N ALA A 362 -27.20 -6.48 -16.60
CA ALA A 362 -28.07 -7.48 -15.97
C ALA A 362 -27.37 -8.30 -14.88
N ASP A 363 -26.10 -8.67 -15.06
CA ASP A 363 -25.34 -9.43 -14.06
C ASP A 363 -24.95 -8.54 -12.87
N TYR A 364 -24.54 -7.29 -13.13
CA TYR A 364 -24.33 -6.31 -12.06
C TYR A 364 -25.60 -6.13 -11.22
N TYR A 365 -26.75 -5.90 -11.86
CA TYR A 365 -28.01 -5.70 -11.14
C TYR A 365 -28.51 -6.97 -10.46
N SER A 366 -28.18 -8.16 -10.98
CA SER A 366 -28.44 -9.43 -10.30
C SER A 366 -27.72 -9.50 -8.94
N LEU A 367 -26.46 -9.06 -8.88
CA LEU A 367 -25.69 -8.96 -7.63
C LEU A 367 -26.14 -7.78 -6.75
N TYR A 368 -26.54 -6.65 -7.35
CA TYR A 368 -27.15 -5.54 -6.64
C TYR A 368 -28.36 -6.01 -5.83
N GLY A 369 -29.23 -6.83 -6.43
CA GLY A 369 -30.38 -7.42 -5.74
C GLY A 369 -29.98 -8.26 -4.52
N VAL A 370 -28.85 -8.98 -4.59
CA VAL A 370 -28.34 -9.77 -3.46
C VAL A 370 -28.04 -8.89 -2.25
N PHE A 371 -27.30 -7.80 -2.45
CA PHE A 371 -26.94 -6.88 -1.37
C PHE A 371 -28.08 -5.95 -0.96
N ARG A 372 -28.97 -5.55 -1.90
CA ARG A 372 -30.13 -4.72 -1.60
C ARG A 372 -31.18 -5.45 -0.75
N SER A 373 -31.17 -6.77 -0.80
CA SER A 373 -31.96 -7.67 0.05
C SER A 373 -31.35 -7.87 1.46
N SER A 374 -30.34 -7.08 1.83
CA SER A 374 -29.74 -7.07 3.16
C SER A 374 -29.76 -5.65 3.72
N ARG A 375 -29.90 -5.52 5.04
CA ARG A 375 -29.86 -4.26 5.79
C ARG A 375 -28.85 -4.35 6.93
N GLU A 376 -28.38 -3.20 7.39
CA GLU A 376 -27.58 -3.14 8.61
C GLU A 376 -28.49 -3.09 9.84
N PRO A 377 -28.19 -3.83 10.92
CA PRO A 377 -28.90 -3.70 12.17
C PRO A 377 -28.79 -2.29 12.74
N ASN A 378 -29.72 -1.93 13.63
CA ASN A 378 -29.61 -0.66 14.34
C ASN A 378 -28.41 -0.64 15.31
N THR A 379 -28.04 0.55 15.77
CA THR A 379 -26.86 0.77 16.62
C THR A 379 -26.87 -0.06 17.91
N ASP A 380 -28.03 -0.26 18.54
CA ASP A 380 -28.13 -1.01 19.79
C ASP A 380 -27.92 -2.51 19.58
N GLN A 381 -28.44 -3.06 18.47
CA GLN A 381 -28.18 -4.43 18.05
C GLN A 381 -26.70 -4.64 17.71
N ALA A 382 -26.09 -3.72 16.95
CA ALA A 382 -24.67 -3.80 16.64
C ALA A 382 -23.78 -3.76 17.91
N LYS A 383 -24.15 -2.93 18.90
CA LYS A 383 -23.49 -2.88 20.22
C LYS A 383 -23.64 -4.18 20.99
N ALA A 384 -24.85 -4.75 21.03
CA ALA A 384 -25.11 -6.01 21.73
C ALA A 384 -24.30 -7.17 21.14
N LEU A 385 -24.08 -7.17 19.82
CA LEU A 385 -23.31 -8.19 19.11
C LEU A 385 -21.80 -7.95 19.12
N MET A 386 -21.35 -6.75 19.54
CA MET A 386 -19.96 -6.30 19.46
C MET A 386 -19.31 -6.54 18.08
N ALA A 387 -20.10 -6.44 17.02
CA ALA A 387 -19.67 -6.77 15.66
C ALA A 387 -20.38 -5.90 14.62
N MET A 388 -19.70 -5.65 13.51
CA MET A 388 -20.29 -5.02 12.33
C MET A 388 -20.94 -6.12 11.48
N THR A 389 -22.28 -6.16 11.41
CA THR A 389 -23.02 -7.26 10.77
C THR A 389 -24.12 -6.78 9.83
N LEU A 390 -24.72 -7.72 9.08
CA LEU A 390 -25.91 -7.53 8.26
C LEU A 390 -27.07 -8.37 8.81
N ALA A 391 -28.27 -8.05 8.35
CA ALA A 391 -29.47 -8.84 8.50
C ALA A 391 -30.19 -8.93 7.15
N GLU A 392 -30.90 -10.02 6.88
CA GLU A 392 -31.70 -10.13 5.66
C GLU A 392 -33.01 -9.35 5.78
N GLU A 393 -33.44 -8.76 4.67
CA GLU A 393 -34.78 -8.21 4.55
C GLU A 393 -35.84 -9.33 4.54
N ASP A 394 -37.03 -9.03 5.04
CA ASP A 394 -38.12 -10.02 5.11
C ASP A 394 -38.61 -10.41 3.71
N LYS A 395 -38.59 -9.46 2.77
CA LYS A 395 -38.86 -9.67 1.36
C LYS A 395 -37.61 -9.37 0.55
N PRO A 396 -37.14 -10.31 -0.29
CA PRO A 396 -36.02 -10.04 -1.17
C PRO A 396 -36.35 -8.93 -2.16
N PHE A 397 -35.33 -8.15 -2.51
CA PHE A 397 -35.42 -7.10 -3.50
C PHE A 397 -35.21 -7.67 -4.90
N ASP A 398 -36.20 -7.52 -5.77
CA ASP A 398 -36.10 -7.86 -7.19
C ASP A 398 -35.67 -6.61 -7.98
N PRO A 399 -34.41 -6.55 -8.44
CA PRO A 399 -33.86 -5.35 -9.05
C PRO A 399 -34.31 -5.17 -10.51
N TYR A 400 -34.43 -3.90 -10.91
CA TYR A 400 -34.47 -3.49 -12.30
C TYR A 400 -33.10 -2.94 -12.70
N ILE A 401 -32.74 -3.07 -13.97
CA ILE A 401 -31.55 -2.42 -14.52
C ILE A 401 -31.76 -0.89 -14.50
N PHE A 402 -30.90 -0.12 -13.83
CA PHE A 402 -30.93 1.34 -13.97
C PHE A 402 -30.23 1.73 -15.26
N LEU A 403 -30.99 2.21 -16.24
CA LEU A 403 -30.47 2.59 -17.54
C LEU A 403 -29.51 3.78 -17.38
N ARG A 404 -28.27 3.62 -17.85
CA ARG A 404 -27.19 4.61 -17.66
C ARG A 404 -26.91 4.93 -16.18
N GLY A 405 -27.25 4.00 -15.27
CA GLY A 405 -27.10 4.17 -13.82
C GLY A 405 -28.13 5.11 -13.18
N GLN A 406 -29.15 5.55 -13.93
CA GLN A 406 -30.17 6.49 -13.45
C GLN A 406 -31.30 5.75 -12.75
N GLN A 407 -31.42 5.92 -11.42
CA GLN A 407 -32.41 5.22 -10.60
C GLN A 407 -33.85 5.44 -11.07
N GLY A 408 -34.20 6.64 -11.54
CA GLY A 408 -35.55 6.93 -12.03
C GLY A 408 -35.88 6.31 -13.40
N ASN A 409 -34.91 5.68 -14.07
CA ASN A 409 -35.06 5.13 -15.41
C ASN A 409 -34.81 3.62 -15.42
N HIS A 410 -35.87 2.85 -15.28
CA HIS A 410 -35.81 1.40 -15.17
C HIS A 410 -35.82 0.71 -16.54
N GLY A 411 -34.93 -0.25 -16.71
CA GLY A 411 -34.95 -1.25 -17.76
C GLY A 411 -35.64 -2.54 -17.31
N ALA A 412 -35.22 -3.67 -17.88
CA ALA A 412 -35.76 -4.97 -17.53
C ALA A 412 -35.52 -5.34 -16.06
N SER A 413 -36.48 -6.04 -15.46
CA SER A 413 -36.28 -6.74 -14.18
C SER A 413 -35.29 -7.88 -14.39
N VAL A 414 -34.40 -8.10 -13.43
CA VAL A 414 -33.45 -9.22 -13.46
C VAL A 414 -33.53 -10.00 -12.15
N PRO A 415 -33.50 -11.35 -12.21
CA PRO A 415 -33.48 -12.14 -11.00
C PRO A 415 -32.10 -12.05 -10.33
N ARG A 416 -32.06 -12.27 -9.01
CA ARG A 416 -30.80 -12.43 -8.29
C ARG A 416 -30.16 -13.74 -8.71
N GLN A 417 -28.96 -13.70 -9.28
CA GLN A 417 -28.25 -14.85 -9.82
C GLN A 417 -26.76 -14.54 -9.99
N PHE A 418 -25.96 -15.58 -10.25
CA PHE A 418 -24.52 -15.44 -10.45
C PHE A 418 -24.16 -14.88 -11.83
N LEU A 419 -22.87 -14.64 -12.06
CA LEU A 419 -22.34 -14.10 -13.32
C LEU A 419 -22.43 -15.13 -14.46
N ALA A 420 -22.95 -14.71 -15.61
CA ALA A 420 -23.09 -15.54 -16.81
C ALA A 420 -21.75 -16.05 -17.33
N VAL A 421 -20.71 -15.20 -17.27
CA VAL A 421 -19.37 -15.54 -17.74
C VAL A 421 -18.73 -16.69 -16.96
N VAL A 422 -19.15 -16.91 -15.71
CA VAL A 422 -18.62 -17.98 -14.84
C VAL A 422 -19.57 -19.18 -14.78
N ALA A 423 -20.85 -18.96 -14.48
CA ALA A 423 -21.82 -20.05 -14.33
C ALA A 423 -22.42 -20.56 -15.66
N GLY A 424 -22.14 -19.88 -16.77
CA GLY A 424 -22.71 -20.18 -18.07
C GLY A 424 -24.10 -19.59 -18.29
N ALA A 425 -24.62 -19.78 -19.50
CA ALA A 425 -25.91 -19.24 -19.93
C ALA A 425 -27.10 -19.85 -19.17
N GLU A 426 -27.02 -21.13 -18.83
CA GLU A 426 -28.07 -21.92 -18.14
C GLU A 426 -28.06 -21.77 -16.60
N ARG A 427 -27.41 -20.72 -16.08
CA ARG A 427 -27.35 -20.45 -14.64
C ARG A 427 -28.75 -20.25 -14.07
N LYS A 428 -28.94 -20.69 -12.83
CA LYS A 428 -30.23 -20.58 -12.13
C LYS A 428 -30.26 -19.37 -11.22
N PRO A 429 -31.43 -18.71 -11.07
CA PRO A 429 -31.68 -17.75 -10.02
C PRO A 429 -31.41 -18.31 -8.62
N PHE A 430 -30.92 -17.45 -7.74
CA PHE A 430 -30.80 -17.72 -6.31
C PHE A 430 -32.19 -17.81 -5.69
N ALA A 431 -32.45 -18.90 -5.00
CA ALA A 431 -33.78 -19.24 -4.50
C ALA A 431 -34.05 -18.73 -3.09
N ASN A 432 -33.01 -18.52 -2.27
CA ASN A 432 -33.16 -18.35 -0.83
C ASN A 432 -32.96 -16.89 -0.40
N ARG A 433 -33.96 -16.35 0.31
CA ARG A 433 -33.93 -15.05 1.02
C ARG A 433 -33.11 -14.00 0.28
N SER A 434 -31.97 -13.51 0.78
CA SER A 434 -31.18 -12.49 0.07
C SER A 434 -30.35 -13.02 -1.11
N GLY A 435 -30.07 -14.33 -1.17
CA GLY A 435 -29.20 -14.97 -2.16
C GLY A 435 -27.70 -14.85 -1.82
N ARG A 436 -27.35 -14.27 -0.66
CA ARG A 436 -25.96 -13.96 -0.29
C ARG A 436 -25.15 -15.20 0.09
N MET A 437 -25.78 -16.20 0.70
CA MET A 437 -25.14 -17.52 0.92
C MET A 437 -24.89 -18.23 -0.42
N GLU A 438 -25.87 -18.27 -1.33
CA GLU A 438 -25.70 -18.88 -2.65
C GLU A 438 -24.64 -18.16 -3.48
N PHE A 439 -24.56 -16.83 -3.38
CA PHE A 439 -23.49 -16.05 -3.99
C PHE A 439 -22.12 -16.41 -3.43
N ALA A 440 -21.98 -16.53 -2.10
CA ALA A 440 -20.73 -16.95 -1.46
C ALA A 440 -20.30 -18.36 -1.91
N GLN A 441 -21.26 -19.30 -1.96
CA GLN A 441 -21.02 -20.67 -2.44
C GLN A 441 -20.61 -20.70 -3.92
N ALA A 442 -21.19 -19.85 -4.77
CA ALA A 442 -20.81 -19.74 -6.18
C ALA A 442 -19.40 -19.16 -6.37
N ILE A 443 -18.95 -18.24 -5.51
CA ILE A 443 -17.58 -17.72 -5.51
C ILE A 443 -16.58 -18.84 -5.21
N VAL A 444 -16.83 -19.65 -4.18
CA VAL A 444 -15.87 -20.67 -3.74
C VAL A 444 -16.05 -22.05 -4.38
N SER A 445 -17.02 -22.17 -5.29
CA SER A 445 -17.26 -23.42 -6.03
C SER A 445 -15.97 -23.88 -6.72
N PRO A 446 -15.60 -25.17 -6.64
CA PRO A 446 -14.46 -25.73 -7.39
C PRO A 446 -14.60 -25.56 -8.91
N THR A 447 -15.83 -25.37 -9.41
CA THR A 447 -16.08 -25.09 -10.83
C THR A 447 -15.87 -23.62 -11.21
N ASN A 448 -15.72 -22.72 -10.24
CA ASN A 448 -15.34 -21.33 -10.49
C ASN A 448 -13.83 -21.26 -10.73
N PRO A 449 -13.39 -20.92 -11.96
CA PRO A 449 -11.98 -20.99 -12.33
C PRO A 449 -11.12 -19.83 -11.80
N LEU A 450 -11.73 -18.84 -11.16
CA LEU A 450 -11.06 -17.59 -10.81
C LEU A 450 -10.54 -17.59 -9.38
N THR A 451 -11.36 -18.02 -8.41
CA THR A 451 -11.10 -17.78 -6.98
C THR A 451 -9.77 -18.36 -6.50
N ALA A 452 -9.45 -19.60 -6.87
CA ALA A 452 -8.17 -20.23 -6.53
C ALA A 452 -6.98 -19.53 -7.23
N ARG A 453 -7.09 -19.24 -8.54
CA ARG A 453 -6.03 -18.53 -9.29
C ARG A 453 -5.74 -17.17 -8.72
N VAL A 454 -6.78 -16.44 -8.29
CA VAL A 454 -6.65 -15.09 -7.74
C VAL A 454 -5.91 -15.11 -6.42
N ILE A 455 -6.25 -15.99 -5.48
CA ILE A 455 -5.55 -16.06 -4.19
C ILE A 455 -4.13 -16.59 -4.33
N VAL A 456 -3.90 -17.60 -5.19
CA VAL A 456 -2.56 -18.10 -5.52
C VAL A 456 -1.69 -16.98 -6.08
N ASN A 457 -2.19 -16.22 -7.05
CA ASN A 457 -1.45 -15.12 -7.66
C ASN A 457 -1.08 -14.02 -6.66
N ARG A 458 -1.95 -13.73 -5.68
CA ARG A 458 -1.66 -12.75 -4.62
C ARG A 458 -0.62 -13.26 -3.63
N VAL A 459 -0.77 -14.48 -3.13
CA VAL A 459 0.21 -15.10 -2.24
C VAL A 459 1.58 -15.16 -2.90
N TRP A 460 1.62 -15.55 -4.18
CA TRP A 460 2.84 -15.54 -4.99
C TRP A 460 3.45 -14.14 -5.08
N SER A 461 2.64 -13.12 -5.38
CA SER A 461 3.10 -11.74 -5.52
C SER A 461 3.78 -11.19 -4.27
N HIS A 462 3.30 -11.56 -3.09
CA HIS A 462 3.88 -11.09 -1.83
C HIS A 462 5.22 -11.76 -1.51
N HIS A 463 5.42 -13.01 -1.92
CA HIS A 463 6.69 -13.71 -1.73
C HIS A 463 7.75 -13.29 -2.74
N PHE A 464 7.37 -13.08 -4.01
CA PHE A 464 8.33 -12.78 -5.07
C PHE A 464 8.43 -11.28 -5.43
N GLY A 465 7.55 -10.43 -4.89
CA GLY A 465 7.45 -9.02 -5.29
C GLY A 465 6.84 -8.78 -6.68
N SER A 466 6.57 -9.84 -7.44
CA SER A 466 5.92 -9.81 -8.75
C SER A 466 4.90 -10.96 -8.88
N PRO A 467 3.69 -10.69 -9.41
CA PRO A 467 2.67 -11.72 -9.59
C PRO A 467 2.92 -12.56 -10.87
N LEU A 468 2.34 -13.76 -10.93
CA LEU A 468 2.28 -14.57 -12.16
C LEU A 468 1.39 -13.90 -13.21
N VAL A 469 0.30 -13.27 -12.78
CA VAL A 469 -0.60 -12.45 -13.60
C VAL A 469 -0.48 -11.00 -13.14
N LYS A 470 -0.03 -10.11 -14.04
CA LYS A 470 0.32 -8.71 -13.75
C LYS A 470 -0.80 -7.88 -13.11
N THR A 471 -2.05 -8.31 -13.23
CA THR A 471 -3.25 -7.60 -12.78
C THR A 471 -4.02 -8.42 -11.72
N PRO A 472 -3.63 -8.39 -10.42
CA PRO A 472 -4.18 -9.29 -9.39
C PRO A 472 -5.67 -9.15 -9.06
N SER A 473 -6.36 -8.16 -9.64
CA SER A 473 -7.80 -7.93 -9.47
C SER A 473 -8.51 -7.60 -10.79
N ASP A 474 -7.88 -7.92 -11.93
CA ASP A 474 -8.49 -7.84 -13.25
C ASP A 474 -7.93 -8.97 -14.14
N PHE A 475 -8.65 -10.08 -14.19
CA PHE A 475 -8.39 -11.24 -15.06
C PHE A 475 -9.30 -11.24 -16.30
N GLY A 476 -9.91 -10.08 -16.62
CA GLY A 476 -10.79 -9.91 -17.77
C GLY A 476 -10.10 -10.21 -19.10
N LEU A 477 -10.84 -10.07 -20.21
CA LEU A 477 -10.38 -10.40 -21.56
C LEU A 477 -9.15 -9.60 -22.03
N ARG A 478 -8.79 -8.54 -21.32
CA ARG A 478 -7.60 -7.71 -21.61
C ARG A 478 -6.41 -8.02 -20.72
N ALA A 479 -6.54 -8.95 -19.78
CA ALA A 479 -5.44 -9.36 -18.93
C ALA A 479 -4.42 -10.17 -19.73
N ASP A 480 -3.13 -9.83 -19.57
CA ASP A 480 -2.06 -10.66 -20.08
C ASP A 480 -2.16 -12.08 -19.51
N PRO A 481 -1.79 -13.12 -20.27
CA PRO A 481 -1.71 -14.47 -19.73
C PRO A 481 -0.68 -14.54 -18.59
N PRO A 482 -0.82 -15.53 -17.68
CA PRO A 482 0.16 -15.76 -16.63
C PRO A 482 1.54 -16.02 -17.25
N THR A 483 2.61 -15.61 -16.57
CA THR A 483 3.99 -15.93 -17.02
C THR A 483 4.23 -17.45 -17.02
N HIS A 484 3.66 -18.16 -16.04
CA HIS A 484 3.72 -19.61 -15.92
C HIS A 484 2.28 -20.16 -15.78
N PRO A 485 1.54 -20.38 -16.90
CA PRO A 485 0.14 -20.75 -16.85
C PRO A 485 -0.08 -22.13 -16.20
N GLU A 486 0.76 -23.11 -16.52
CA GLU A 486 0.68 -24.45 -15.92
C GLU A 486 1.01 -24.44 -14.43
N LEU A 487 1.98 -23.62 -14.00
CA LEU A 487 2.28 -23.44 -12.58
C LEU A 487 1.11 -22.83 -11.81
N LEU A 488 0.48 -21.79 -12.37
CA LEU A 488 -0.69 -21.16 -11.75
C LEU A 488 -1.85 -22.16 -11.61
N ASP A 489 -2.13 -22.93 -12.66
CA ASP A 489 -3.18 -23.94 -12.66
C ASP A 489 -2.86 -25.08 -11.70
N TRP A 490 -1.61 -25.57 -11.69
CA TRP A 490 -1.16 -26.58 -10.75
C TRP A 490 -1.36 -26.12 -9.30
N LEU A 491 -0.80 -24.97 -8.91
CA LEU A 491 -0.95 -24.41 -7.55
C LEU A 491 -2.42 -24.20 -7.18
N SER A 492 -3.25 -23.74 -8.13
CA SER A 492 -4.68 -23.51 -7.90
C SER A 492 -5.43 -24.82 -7.69
N SER A 493 -5.12 -25.84 -8.47
CA SER A 493 -5.72 -27.17 -8.35
C SER A 493 -5.31 -27.87 -7.06
N GLU A 494 -4.04 -27.75 -6.68
CA GLU A 494 -3.51 -28.34 -5.45
C GLU A 494 -4.01 -27.59 -4.21
N LEU A 495 -4.18 -26.26 -4.27
CA LEU A 495 -4.82 -25.50 -3.19
C LEU A 495 -6.21 -26.04 -2.88
N ILE A 496 -7.03 -26.30 -3.91
CA ILE A 496 -8.36 -26.91 -3.74
C ILE A 496 -8.24 -28.33 -3.18
N ALA A 497 -7.30 -29.13 -3.71
CA ALA A 497 -7.09 -30.52 -3.26
C ALA A 497 -6.59 -30.63 -1.81
N HIS A 498 -5.83 -29.64 -1.34
CA HIS A 498 -5.32 -29.51 0.03
C HIS A 498 -6.29 -28.71 0.93
N GLY A 499 -7.59 -28.68 0.59
CA GLY A 499 -8.62 -28.12 1.45
C GLY A 499 -8.51 -26.61 1.64
N TRP A 500 -8.02 -25.89 0.64
CA TRP A 500 -7.87 -24.43 0.64
C TRP A 500 -6.95 -23.88 1.74
N SER A 501 -5.99 -24.67 2.22
CA SER A 501 -4.99 -24.25 3.22
C SER A 501 -4.00 -23.24 2.62
N LEU A 502 -3.98 -22.03 3.18
CA LEU A 502 -3.00 -21.01 2.78
C LEU A 502 -1.63 -21.31 3.38
N LYS A 503 -1.54 -21.92 4.57
CA LYS A 503 -0.26 -22.34 5.14
C LYS A 503 0.42 -23.40 4.30
N TRP A 504 -0.33 -24.36 3.75
CA TRP A 504 0.20 -25.30 2.76
C TRP A 504 0.79 -24.56 1.56
N LEU A 505 0.07 -23.59 0.98
CA LEU A 505 0.54 -22.83 -0.17
C LEU A 505 1.83 -22.05 0.14
N HIS A 506 1.91 -21.37 1.28
CA HIS A 506 3.14 -20.69 1.69
C HIS A 506 4.29 -21.68 1.86
N ARG A 507 4.04 -22.83 2.51
CA ARG A 507 5.05 -23.86 2.74
C ARG A 507 5.63 -24.37 1.42
N GLU A 508 4.79 -24.70 0.43
CA GLU A 508 5.24 -25.16 -0.88
C GLU A 508 6.10 -24.11 -1.61
N ILE A 509 5.70 -22.83 -1.53
CA ILE A 509 6.48 -21.73 -2.12
C ILE A 509 7.84 -21.60 -1.43
N LEU A 510 7.87 -21.56 -0.09
CA LEU A 510 9.10 -21.27 0.67
C LEU A 510 10.12 -22.41 0.63
N LEU A 511 9.67 -23.66 0.40
CA LEU A 511 10.57 -24.81 0.26
C LEU A 511 11.10 -25.00 -1.18
N SER A 512 10.55 -24.27 -2.16
CA SER A 512 11.05 -24.30 -3.54
C SER A 512 12.49 -23.80 -3.64
N SER A 513 13.23 -24.32 -4.61
CA SER A 513 14.53 -23.78 -5.01
C SER A 513 14.37 -22.38 -5.60
N VAL A 514 13.26 -22.13 -6.30
CA VAL A 514 12.92 -20.82 -6.89
C VAL A 514 12.87 -19.71 -5.84
N TYR A 515 12.22 -19.94 -4.70
CA TYR A 515 12.16 -18.97 -3.60
C TYR A 515 13.51 -18.76 -2.92
N ARG A 516 14.35 -19.79 -2.84
CA ARG A 516 15.62 -19.76 -2.10
C ARG A 516 16.80 -19.19 -2.88
N GLN A 517 16.59 -18.75 -4.11
CA GLN A 517 17.62 -18.12 -4.93
C GLN A 517 18.23 -16.88 -4.23
N GLY A 518 19.49 -16.62 -4.53
CA GLY A 518 20.13 -15.33 -4.25
C GLY A 518 19.56 -14.21 -5.13
N SER A 519 19.81 -12.95 -4.73
CA SER A 519 19.33 -11.77 -5.45
C SER A 519 20.32 -11.19 -6.47
N ALA A 520 21.36 -11.97 -6.82
CA ALA A 520 22.33 -11.58 -7.83
C ALA A 520 21.67 -11.54 -9.22
N LYS A 521 21.71 -10.38 -9.88
CA LYS A 521 21.04 -10.17 -11.18
C LYS A 521 21.64 -11.07 -12.25
N LEU A 522 20.78 -11.84 -12.90
CA LEU A 522 21.07 -12.67 -14.08
C LEU A 522 20.41 -12.09 -15.35
N PRO A 523 20.65 -12.66 -16.55
CA PRO A 523 20.05 -12.22 -17.82
C PRO A 523 18.51 -12.40 -17.91
N ASP A 524 17.76 -11.66 -17.10
CA ASP A 524 16.29 -11.49 -17.15
C ASP A 524 15.96 -10.15 -16.44
N PRO A 525 15.97 -9.02 -17.17
CA PRO A 525 15.90 -7.69 -16.56
C PRO A 525 14.63 -7.41 -15.77
N GLU A 526 13.50 -8.03 -16.17
CA GLU A 526 12.21 -7.91 -15.48
C GLU A 526 11.97 -9.08 -14.50
N ASN A 527 12.90 -10.03 -14.42
CA ASN A 527 12.83 -11.25 -13.64
C ASN A 527 11.50 -12.01 -13.83
N ARG A 528 10.96 -12.03 -15.06
CA ARG A 528 9.66 -12.64 -15.38
C ARG A 528 9.72 -14.17 -15.36
N LEU A 529 10.89 -14.74 -15.63
CA LEU A 529 11.15 -16.17 -15.65
C LEU A 529 11.76 -16.65 -14.32
N LEU A 530 11.86 -15.77 -13.33
CA LEU A 530 12.26 -16.10 -11.96
C LEU A 530 13.70 -16.67 -11.89
N THR A 531 14.62 -16.08 -12.64
CA THR A 531 16.04 -16.47 -12.68
C THR A 531 16.80 -16.13 -11.39
N HIS A 532 16.27 -15.25 -10.55
CA HIS A 532 16.86 -14.85 -9.27
C HIS A 532 15.77 -14.36 -8.31
N MET A 533 16.10 -14.11 -7.04
CA MET A 533 15.17 -13.48 -6.11
C MET A 533 15.14 -11.96 -6.28
N ASN A 534 13.94 -11.36 -6.26
CA ASN A 534 13.81 -9.91 -6.28
C ASN A 534 14.21 -9.31 -4.92
N ARG A 535 15.00 -8.23 -4.94
CA ARG A 535 15.27 -7.44 -3.74
C ARG A 535 14.01 -6.70 -3.33
N GLN A 536 13.54 -6.94 -2.11
CA GLN A 536 12.32 -6.34 -1.59
C GLN A 536 12.64 -5.35 -0.47
N ARG A 537 12.11 -4.14 -0.60
CA ARG A 537 12.14 -3.14 0.46
C ARG A 537 11.07 -3.48 1.49
N LEU A 538 11.37 -3.25 2.76
CA LEU A 538 10.37 -3.35 3.82
C LEU A 538 9.23 -2.35 3.58
N ASP A 539 7.99 -2.84 3.69
CA ASP A 539 6.82 -1.98 3.78
C ASP A 539 6.80 -1.20 5.10
N TRP A 540 5.92 -0.21 5.21
CA TRP A 540 5.82 0.64 6.39
C TRP A 540 5.70 -0.15 7.70
N GLU A 541 4.83 -1.15 7.70
CA GLU A 541 4.56 -2.00 8.85
C GLU A 541 5.82 -2.74 9.29
N SER A 542 6.50 -3.39 8.35
CA SER A 542 7.72 -4.17 8.65
C SER A 542 8.87 -3.26 9.05
N LEU A 543 9.02 -2.09 8.42
CA LEU A 543 10.04 -1.11 8.76
C LEU A 543 9.84 -0.56 10.18
N ARG A 544 8.63 -0.10 10.50
CA ARG A 544 8.31 0.43 11.83
C ARG A 544 8.46 -0.64 12.91
N ASP A 545 7.94 -1.84 12.66
CA ASP A 545 8.03 -2.94 13.63
C ASP A 545 9.49 -3.41 13.80
N SER A 546 10.31 -3.34 12.76
CA SER A 546 11.77 -3.61 12.84
C SER A 546 12.51 -2.57 13.68
N LEU A 547 12.18 -1.28 13.55
CA LEU A 547 12.76 -0.23 14.40
C LEU A 547 12.41 -0.45 15.88
N LEU A 548 11.15 -0.83 16.17
CA LEU A 548 10.71 -1.18 17.52
C LEU A 548 11.40 -2.45 18.03
N PHE A 549 11.60 -3.45 17.18
CA PHE A 549 12.31 -4.68 17.53
C PHE A 549 13.78 -4.42 17.85
N ALA A 550 14.50 -3.71 16.96
CA ALA A 550 15.91 -3.38 17.14
C ALA A 550 16.13 -2.56 18.42
N SER A 551 15.24 -1.62 18.72
CA SER A 551 15.29 -0.81 19.96
C SER A 551 14.81 -1.55 21.23
N GLY A 552 14.33 -2.79 21.13
CA GLY A 552 13.87 -3.59 22.27
C GLY A 552 12.52 -3.13 22.84
N ARG A 553 11.73 -2.40 22.05
CA ARG A 553 10.46 -1.79 22.48
C ARG A 553 9.21 -2.44 21.89
N LEU A 554 9.35 -3.35 20.93
CA LEU A 554 8.21 -3.98 20.26
C LEU A 554 7.35 -4.79 21.24
N ASP A 555 6.08 -4.40 21.38
CA ASP A 555 5.05 -5.18 22.03
C ASP A 555 4.37 -6.11 21.02
N ARG A 556 4.46 -7.43 21.30
CA ARG A 556 3.90 -8.52 20.47
C ARG A 556 2.53 -8.98 20.97
N SER A 557 1.86 -8.23 21.85
CA SER A 557 0.51 -8.51 22.31
C SER A 557 -0.50 -8.53 21.14
N LEU A 558 -1.34 -9.56 21.11
CA LEU A 558 -2.30 -9.78 20.01
C LEU A 558 -3.64 -9.11 20.29
N GLY A 559 -4.26 -8.58 19.23
CA GLY A 559 -5.66 -8.12 19.21
C GLY A 559 -5.97 -6.87 20.03
N GLY A 560 -7.26 -6.54 20.14
CA GLY A 560 -7.77 -5.41 20.93
C GLY A 560 -7.85 -4.09 20.15
N PRO A 561 -8.36 -3.01 20.75
CA PRO A 561 -8.64 -1.77 20.02
C PRO A 561 -7.42 -1.17 19.31
N ALA A 562 -7.67 -0.47 18.19
CA ALA A 562 -6.64 0.25 17.47
C ALA A 562 -6.10 1.44 18.27
N THR A 563 -4.84 1.82 18.02
CA THR A 563 -4.14 2.92 18.72
C THR A 563 -3.54 3.92 17.74
N ASP A 564 -3.47 5.20 18.09
CA ASP A 564 -2.77 6.18 17.26
C ASP A 564 -1.26 6.00 17.39
N ILE A 565 -0.66 5.34 16.40
CA ILE A 565 0.76 4.97 16.39
C ILE A 565 1.70 6.11 15.98
N LEU A 566 1.16 7.23 15.49
CA LEU A 566 1.93 8.39 15.02
C LEU A 566 1.95 9.54 16.03
N LYS A 567 1.20 9.44 17.13
CA LYS A 567 1.12 10.45 18.18
C LYS A 567 1.96 10.04 19.38
N ALA A 568 2.67 11.00 19.97
CA ALA A 568 3.39 10.80 21.22
C ALA A 568 2.42 10.73 22.43
N PRO A 569 2.65 9.84 23.42
CA PRO A 569 3.71 8.83 23.46
C PRO A 569 3.50 7.74 22.39
N PHE A 570 4.56 7.42 21.63
CA PHE A 570 4.45 6.51 20.50
C PHE A 570 4.19 5.08 20.99
N SER A 571 3.16 4.45 20.43
CA SER A 571 2.77 3.08 20.77
C SER A 571 3.87 2.06 20.44
N SER A 572 4.18 1.18 21.39
CA SER A 572 5.08 0.03 21.19
C SER A 572 4.45 -1.11 20.40
N ARG A 573 3.14 -1.07 20.14
CA ARG A 573 2.43 -2.15 19.47
C ARG A 573 2.86 -2.28 18.01
N ARG A 574 2.79 -3.52 17.52
CA ARG A 574 2.78 -3.88 16.10
C ARG A 574 1.93 -2.92 15.26
N THR A 575 2.43 -2.53 14.10
CA THR A 575 1.84 -1.48 13.25
C THR A 575 0.44 -1.85 12.73
N ILE A 576 0.12 -3.13 12.60
CA ILE A 576 -1.23 -3.61 12.22
C ILE A 576 -2.33 -3.17 13.21
N TYR A 577 -1.99 -2.85 14.46
CA TYR A 577 -2.92 -2.29 15.46
C TYR A 577 -3.01 -0.76 15.43
N GLY A 578 -2.43 -0.11 14.41
CA GLY A 578 -2.56 1.31 14.18
C GLY A 578 -3.98 1.72 13.79
N PHE A 579 -4.43 2.87 14.29
CA PHE A 579 -5.70 3.48 13.93
C PHE A 579 -5.64 4.05 12.50
N ILE A 580 -6.61 3.68 11.68
CA ILE A 580 -6.70 4.05 10.26
C ILE A 580 -7.92 4.95 10.05
N ASP A 581 -7.70 6.27 10.00
CA ASP A 581 -8.71 7.24 9.55
C ASP A 581 -8.80 7.22 8.02
N ARG A 582 -9.98 6.85 7.51
CA ARG A 582 -10.30 6.75 6.08
C ARG A 582 -10.22 8.11 5.41
N GLN A 583 -10.73 9.15 6.06
CA GLN A 583 -10.85 10.48 5.50
C GLN A 583 -9.53 11.25 5.59
N ASN A 584 -8.84 11.12 6.72
CA ASN A 584 -7.62 11.87 7.03
C ASN A 584 -6.42 10.94 7.18
N LEU A 585 -6.16 10.10 6.16
CA LEU A 585 -5.00 9.21 6.17
C LEU A 585 -3.70 10.04 6.32
N PRO A 586 -2.91 9.82 7.40
CA PRO A 586 -1.72 10.62 7.69
C PRO A 586 -0.70 10.64 6.54
N LEU A 587 -0.02 11.77 6.36
CA LEU A 587 1.02 11.91 5.33
C LEU A 587 2.14 10.88 5.47
N THR A 588 2.48 10.47 6.70
CA THR A 588 3.46 9.40 6.94
C THR A 588 3.04 8.10 6.24
N PHE A 589 1.80 7.65 6.41
CA PHE A 589 1.32 6.43 5.76
C PHE A 589 1.37 6.55 4.23
N ARG A 590 0.96 7.70 3.68
CA ARG A 590 1.03 7.97 2.23
C ARG A 590 2.46 7.96 1.71
N ASN A 591 3.40 8.54 2.47
CA ASN A 591 4.81 8.60 2.09
C ASN A 591 5.46 7.22 2.09
N PHE A 592 4.98 6.26 2.89
CA PHE A 592 5.48 4.88 2.93
C PHE A 592 4.55 3.90 2.22
N ASP A 593 3.90 4.37 1.15
CA ASP A 593 3.12 3.54 0.22
C ASP A 593 2.00 2.69 0.87
N PHE A 594 1.45 3.15 2.01
CA PHE A 594 0.37 2.45 2.68
C PHE A 594 -0.89 2.38 1.80
N ALA A 595 -1.60 1.25 1.86
CA ALA A 595 -2.81 1.05 1.07
C ALA A 595 -3.89 2.09 1.41
N SER A 596 -4.54 2.63 0.37
CA SER A 596 -5.64 3.56 0.60
C SER A 596 -6.82 2.80 1.23
N PRO A 597 -7.32 3.22 2.40
CA PRO A 597 -8.50 2.58 2.99
C PRO A 597 -9.76 2.90 2.18
N ASP A 598 -9.75 3.90 1.29
CA ASP A 598 -10.93 4.33 0.54
C ASP A 598 -11.35 3.38 -0.58
N ILE A 599 -10.44 2.54 -1.07
CA ILE A 599 -10.66 1.68 -2.24
C ILE A 599 -10.02 0.31 -2.03
N HIS A 600 -10.54 -0.70 -2.75
CA HIS A 600 -9.88 -1.99 -2.87
C HIS A 600 -8.46 -1.81 -3.44
N THR A 601 -7.45 -2.28 -2.69
CA THR A 601 -6.03 -2.16 -3.06
C THR A 601 -5.44 -3.56 -3.32
N PRO A 602 -5.28 -4.00 -4.58
CA PRO A 602 -4.74 -5.33 -4.91
C PRO A 602 -3.22 -5.44 -4.82
N SER A 603 -2.53 -4.30 -4.90
CA SER A 603 -1.09 -4.16 -4.75
C SER A 603 -0.77 -2.73 -4.31
N ARG A 604 0.35 -2.56 -3.61
CA ARG A 604 0.87 -1.24 -3.25
C ARG A 604 1.90 -0.81 -4.29
N PHE A 605 1.95 0.49 -4.56
CA PHE A 605 3.08 1.05 -5.31
C PHE A 605 4.34 1.00 -4.43
N VAL A 606 5.52 0.91 -5.03
CA VAL A 606 6.77 1.02 -4.29
C VAL A 606 7.47 2.28 -4.77
N THR A 607 7.52 3.30 -3.93
CA THR A 607 8.13 4.59 -4.27
C THR A 607 9.36 4.85 -3.40
N SER A 608 10.44 5.32 -4.02
CA SER A 608 11.64 5.77 -3.34
C SER A 608 11.69 7.29 -3.39
N VAL A 609 11.22 7.94 -2.33
CA VAL A 609 11.09 9.41 -2.26
C VAL A 609 11.93 9.99 -1.11
N PRO A 610 12.56 11.16 -1.27
CA PRO A 610 13.41 11.77 -0.23
C PRO A 610 12.71 11.96 1.12
N GLN A 611 11.39 12.13 1.13
CA GLN A 611 10.55 12.30 2.31
C GLN A 611 10.63 11.10 3.27
N GLN A 612 10.79 9.88 2.75
CA GLN A 612 10.94 8.68 3.58
C GLN A 612 12.25 8.74 4.39
N THR A 613 13.36 9.06 3.72
CA THR A 613 14.67 9.22 4.39
C THR A 613 14.67 10.40 5.36
N LEU A 614 14.05 11.53 4.99
CA LEU A 614 13.89 12.68 5.88
C LEU A 614 13.05 12.35 7.12
N PHE A 615 12.01 11.52 6.97
CA PHE A 615 11.24 11.01 8.11
C PHE A 615 12.10 10.16 9.04
N LEU A 616 12.83 9.17 8.51
CA LEU A 616 13.66 8.29 9.31
C LEU A 616 14.82 9.02 10.02
N ARG A 617 15.33 10.10 9.42
CA ARG A 617 16.39 10.92 10.02
C ARG A 617 15.89 11.90 11.08
N ASN A 618 14.71 12.50 10.89
CA ASN A 618 14.30 13.67 11.67
C ASN A 618 13.04 13.46 12.52
N SER A 619 12.28 12.39 12.32
CA SER A 619 11.03 12.20 13.09
C SER A 619 11.35 11.97 14.57
N PRO A 620 10.56 12.55 15.50
CA PRO A 620 10.75 12.30 16.94
C PRO A 620 10.69 10.82 17.29
N PHE A 621 9.85 10.05 16.58
CA PHE A 621 9.78 8.60 16.69
C PHE A 621 11.13 7.93 16.38
N SER A 622 11.71 8.19 15.21
CA SER A 622 12.99 7.59 14.82
C SER A 622 14.15 8.02 15.73
N VAL A 623 14.15 9.29 16.16
CA VAL A 623 15.14 9.80 17.13
C VAL A 623 15.03 9.05 18.45
N GLU A 624 13.82 8.91 19.00
CA GLU A 624 13.59 8.19 20.26
C GLU A 624 14.00 6.72 20.18
N LEU A 625 13.69 6.03 19.07
CA LEU A 625 14.10 4.65 18.86
C LEU A 625 15.62 4.51 18.66
N SER A 626 16.28 5.48 18.04
CA SER A 626 17.75 5.48 17.91
C SER A 626 18.42 5.60 19.28
N ARG A 627 17.88 6.42 20.19
CA ARG A 627 18.35 6.50 21.57
C ARG A 627 18.17 5.19 22.33
N ALA A 628 16.98 4.61 22.23
CA ALA A 628 16.69 3.32 22.86
C ALA A 628 17.57 2.19 22.30
N PHE A 629 17.81 2.18 20.99
CA PHE A 629 18.66 1.20 20.31
C PHE A 629 20.12 1.30 20.78
N ALA A 630 20.69 2.50 20.81
CA ALA A 630 22.04 2.74 21.34
C ALA A 630 22.17 2.39 22.84
N GLY A 631 21.07 2.43 23.59
CA GLY A 631 21.03 2.02 24.99
C GLY A 631 21.10 0.51 25.21
N ARG A 632 20.88 -0.32 24.18
CA ARG A 632 20.87 -1.78 24.32
C ARG A 632 22.25 -2.38 24.52
N THR A 633 23.29 -1.76 23.98
CA THR A 633 24.66 -2.22 24.08
C THR A 633 25.64 -1.08 23.81
N ARG A 634 26.82 -1.16 24.43
CA ARG A 634 27.98 -0.27 24.17
C ARG A 634 29.10 -0.99 23.41
N GLU A 635 28.77 -2.12 22.79
CA GLU A 635 29.65 -2.88 21.92
C GLU A 635 29.23 -2.65 20.46
N LEU A 636 30.20 -2.35 19.58
CA LEU A 636 29.94 -2.11 18.16
C LEU A 636 29.36 -3.37 17.51
N GLU A 637 29.97 -4.51 17.76
CA GLU A 637 29.54 -5.84 17.36
C GLU A 637 28.10 -6.11 17.80
N GLY A 638 27.75 -5.70 19.03
CA GLY A 638 26.40 -5.81 19.56
C GLY A 638 25.37 -5.02 18.74
N LEU A 639 25.70 -3.79 18.32
CA LEU A 639 24.80 -2.98 17.48
C LEU A 639 24.58 -3.62 16.11
N PHE A 640 25.64 -4.12 15.46
CA PHE A 640 25.52 -4.80 14.16
C PHE A 640 24.71 -6.09 14.27
N ARG A 641 24.93 -6.91 15.30
CA ARG A 641 24.13 -8.11 15.55
C ARG A 641 22.65 -7.78 15.76
N LEU A 642 22.34 -6.73 16.51
CA LEU A 642 20.95 -6.32 16.76
C LEU A 642 20.27 -5.67 15.55
N ALA A 643 21.02 -4.96 14.69
CA ALA A 643 20.46 -4.33 13.49
C ALA A 643 20.35 -5.30 12.30
N TYR A 644 21.39 -6.11 12.06
CA TYR A 644 21.56 -6.90 10.84
C TYR A 644 21.60 -8.42 11.07
N GLY A 645 21.64 -8.87 12.32
CA GLY A 645 21.72 -10.29 12.65
C GLY A 645 23.06 -10.93 12.27
N ARG A 646 24.12 -10.13 12.13
CA ARG A 646 25.49 -10.60 11.83
C ARG A 646 26.53 -9.71 12.49
N GLU A 647 27.76 -10.21 12.55
CA GLU A 647 28.92 -9.39 12.92
C GLU A 647 29.24 -8.35 11.83
N PRO A 648 29.83 -7.19 12.21
CA PRO A 648 30.38 -6.26 11.23
C PRO A 648 31.54 -6.90 10.48
N THR A 649 31.68 -6.55 9.20
CA THR A 649 32.93 -6.81 8.48
C THR A 649 34.06 -5.97 9.07
N ALA A 650 35.32 -6.35 8.79
CA ALA A 650 36.48 -5.60 9.25
C ALA A 650 36.45 -4.12 8.81
N GLU A 651 35.97 -3.85 7.59
CA GLU A 651 35.81 -2.49 7.06
C GLU A 651 34.71 -1.71 7.80
N GLU A 652 33.52 -2.30 7.94
CA GLU A 652 32.41 -1.67 8.67
C GLU A 652 32.77 -1.35 10.12
N PHE A 653 33.51 -2.25 10.77
CA PHE A 653 33.97 -2.04 12.14
C PHE A 653 34.93 -0.85 12.26
N GLN A 654 35.89 -0.72 11.34
CA GLN A 654 36.80 0.43 11.32
C GLN A 654 36.06 1.73 10.98
N LEU A 655 35.14 1.70 10.02
CA LEU A 655 34.31 2.87 9.68
C LEU A 655 33.46 3.33 10.87
N ALA A 656 32.84 2.40 11.60
CA ALA A 656 32.06 2.73 12.80
C ALA A 656 32.93 3.32 13.92
N LYS A 657 34.14 2.79 14.13
CA LYS A 657 35.11 3.36 15.09
C LYS A 657 35.52 4.77 14.70
N GLN A 658 35.87 4.98 13.44
CA GLN A 658 36.25 6.29 12.93
C GLN A 658 35.09 7.29 13.08
N PHE A 659 33.88 6.89 12.70
CA PHE A 659 32.68 7.70 12.86
C PHE A 659 32.46 8.15 14.30
N LEU A 660 32.58 7.25 15.27
CA LEU A 660 32.44 7.60 16.69
C LEU A 660 33.49 8.63 17.13
N ALA A 661 34.74 8.49 16.69
CA ALA A 661 35.81 9.42 17.01
C ALA A 661 35.56 10.81 16.39
N ASP A 662 35.13 10.87 15.12
CA ASP A 662 34.87 12.12 14.42
C ASP A 662 33.67 12.87 15.04
N VAL A 663 32.58 12.17 15.36
CA VAL A 663 31.39 12.78 15.96
C VAL A 663 31.64 13.25 17.39
N GLU A 664 32.48 12.56 18.17
CA GLU A 664 32.88 13.02 19.50
C GLU A 664 33.66 14.34 19.43
N LEU A 665 34.42 14.57 18.36
CA LEU A 665 35.09 15.86 18.12
C LEU A 665 34.11 16.98 17.73
N GLU A 666 32.97 16.63 17.12
CA GLU A 666 31.96 17.60 16.63
C GLU A 666 30.79 17.86 17.60
N THR A 667 30.52 16.97 18.57
CA THR A 667 29.34 17.06 19.45
C THR A 667 29.52 18.14 20.54
N PRO A 668 28.69 19.21 20.56
CA PRO A 668 28.73 20.20 21.64
C PRO A 668 28.29 19.56 22.97
N MET A 669 28.97 19.87 24.08
CA MET A 669 28.47 19.52 25.42
C MET A 669 27.12 20.23 25.69
N ALA A 670 26.24 19.55 26.44
CA ALA A 670 24.93 20.03 26.88
C ALA A 670 24.99 21.37 27.67
N PRO A 671 23.80 21.92 28.00
CA PRO A 671 23.20 23.06 27.32
C PRO A 671 24.12 24.29 27.25
N THR A 672 24.16 24.93 26.09
CA THR A 672 24.89 26.18 25.90
C THR A 672 24.34 27.30 26.77
N TRP A 673 23.06 27.23 27.17
CA TRP A 673 22.36 28.22 27.98
C TRP A 673 22.02 27.70 29.38
N GLN A 674 22.34 28.48 30.41
CA GLN A 674 21.91 28.27 31.78
C GLN A 674 21.13 29.50 32.26
N PHE A 675 19.99 29.26 32.91
CA PHE A 675 19.12 30.29 33.46
C PHE A 675 19.34 30.38 34.97
N GLY A 676 19.75 31.55 35.44
CA GLY A 676 20.25 31.72 36.79
C GLY A 676 20.03 33.11 37.36
N TYR A 677 20.65 33.32 38.51
CA TYR A 677 20.76 34.60 39.18
C TYR A 677 22.19 34.78 39.71
N GLY A 678 22.55 36.02 40.03
CA GLY A 678 23.87 36.33 40.54
C GLY A 678 24.01 37.77 41.03
N GLU A 679 25.08 38.04 41.77
CA GLU A 679 25.40 39.39 42.24
C GLU A 679 26.31 40.08 41.22
N TYR A 680 25.82 41.15 40.60
CA TYR A 680 26.61 41.97 39.67
C TYR A 680 27.22 43.17 40.37
N ASP A 681 28.55 43.27 40.33
CA ASP A 681 29.26 44.43 40.86
C ASP A 681 29.44 45.46 39.74
N SER A 682 28.67 46.55 39.83
CA SER A 682 28.62 47.58 38.80
C SER A 682 29.89 48.44 38.73
N GLU A 683 30.64 48.56 39.84
CA GLU A 683 31.92 49.27 39.92
C GLU A 683 33.07 48.39 39.44
N ALA A 684 33.15 47.15 39.93
CA ALA A 684 34.16 46.19 39.51
C ALA A 684 33.89 45.62 38.11
N LYS A 685 32.70 45.87 37.53
CA LYS A 685 32.25 45.40 36.21
C LYS A 685 32.36 43.89 36.04
N THR A 686 32.03 43.15 37.09
CA THR A 686 32.17 41.70 37.16
C THR A 686 30.97 41.06 37.84
N LEU A 687 30.62 39.85 37.39
CA LEU A 687 29.63 39.01 38.06
C LEU A 687 30.35 38.21 39.16
N LYS A 688 29.98 38.44 40.43
CA LYS A 688 30.64 37.79 41.59
C LYS A 688 30.30 36.31 41.70
N SER A 689 29.06 35.97 41.38
CA SER A 689 28.53 34.61 41.52
C SER A 689 27.47 34.34 40.46
N PHE A 690 27.32 33.07 40.10
CA PHE A 690 26.22 32.59 39.28
C PHE A 690 25.67 31.32 39.90
N THR A 691 24.36 31.29 40.12
CA THR A 691 23.64 30.11 40.58
C THR A 691 22.45 29.86 39.66
N ALA A 692 22.26 28.61 39.24
CA ALA A 692 21.11 28.25 38.41
C ALA A 692 19.79 28.39 39.18
N LEU A 693 18.73 28.83 38.50
CA LEU A 693 17.40 28.93 39.10
C LEU A 693 16.87 27.51 39.38
N PRO A 694 16.35 27.24 40.59
CA PRO A 694 16.04 25.87 40.99
C PRO A 694 14.66 25.38 40.51
N HIS A 695 13.80 26.26 39.99
CA HIS A 695 12.41 25.90 39.68
C HIS A 695 11.99 26.18 38.23
N TRP A 696 11.58 25.12 37.53
CA TRP A 696 10.95 25.17 36.21
C TRP A 696 9.44 24.99 36.32
N THR A 697 8.66 25.90 35.74
CA THR A 697 7.19 25.90 35.82
C THR A 697 6.51 25.27 34.60
N GLY A 698 7.28 24.77 33.63
CA GLY A 698 6.78 24.40 32.29
C GLY A 698 6.79 25.55 31.28
N LYS A 699 6.96 26.80 31.73
CA LYS A 699 6.99 28.01 30.86
C LYS A 699 8.12 29.00 31.18
N GLN A 700 8.64 29.00 32.41
CA GLN A 700 9.67 29.92 32.89
C GLN A 700 10.50 29.31 34.03
N TRP A 701 11.74 29.80 34.16
CA TRP A 701 12.64 29.54 35.29
C TRP A 701 12.48 30.63 36.35
N GLN A 702 12.43 30.27 37.62
CA GLN A 702 12.25 31.21 38.74
C GLN A 702 12.85 30.69 40.06
N GLY A 703 12.96 31.57 41.07
CA GLY A 703 13.61 31.29 42.35
C GLY A 703 12.91 30.25 43.23
N SER A 704 11.57 30.27 43.28
CA SER A 704 10.74 29.30 44.00
C SER A 704 9.45 29.00 43.23
N PRO A 705 8.61 28.03 43.63
CA PRO A 705 7.30 27.81 43.00
C PRO A 705 6.38 29.03 42.94
N ASN A 706 6.53 29.98 43.88
CA ASN A 706 5.77 31.23 43.93
C ASN A 706 6.70 32.44 43.80
N LEU A 707 6.18 33.55 43.28
CA LEU A 707 6.88 34.84 43.24
C LEU A 707 6.15 35.84 44.15
N PRO A 708 6.88 36.73 44.86
CA PRO A 708 8.35 36.78 44.93
C PRO A 708 8.93 35.63 45.76
N ASP A 709 10.15 35.21 45.40
CA ASP A 709 10.99 34.36 46.25
C ASP A 709 11.43 35.16 47.50
N PRO A 710 11.36 34.59 48.72
CA PRO A 710 11.70 35.29 49.96
C PRO A 710 13.13 35.86 50.02
N LYS A 711 14.07 35.33 49.23
CA LYS A 711 15.49 35.75 49.18
C LYS A 711 15.86 36.41 47.87
N LEU A 712 15.33 35.91 46.75
CA LEU A 712 15.72 36.30 45.40
C LEU A 712 14.76 37.31 44.77
N GLY A 713 13.68 37.67 45.46
CA GLY A 713 12.69 38.61 44.96
C GLY A 713 11.97 38.08 43.73
N TRP A 714 11.84 38.90 42.70
CA TRP A 714 11.03 38.59 41.52
C TRP A 714 11.79 37.86 40.40
N VAL A 715 12.98 37.32 40.67
CA VAL A 715 13.89 36.82 39.62
C VAL A 715 13.23 35.72 38.79
N LEU A 716 13.17 35.94 37.48
CA LEU A 716 12.66 34.96 36.54
C LEU A 716 13.22 35.16 35.14
N TRP A 717 13.21 34.08 34.35
CA TRP A 717 13.48 34.07 32.91
C TRP A 717 12.42 33.28 32.16
N ASN A 718 11.96 33.84 31.05
CA ASN A 718 11.08 33.20 30.05
C ASN A 718 11.66 33.45 28.64
N PRO A 719 11.11 32.86 27.55
CA PRO A 719 11.68 32.99 26.21
C PRO A 719 11.83 34.44 25.70
N ASN A 720 11.03 35.37 26.23
CA ASN A 720 10.95 36.76 25.76
C ASN A 720 11.66 37.78 26.69
N GLY A 721 12.21 37.34 27.82
CA GLY A 721 12.82 38.22 28.81
C GLY A 721 12.59 37.73 30.24
N GLY A 722 12.29 38.63 31.17
CA GLY A 722 12.15 38.25 32.56
C GLY A 722 11.88 39.41 33.52
N HIS A 723 12.29 39.21 34.76
CA HIS A 723 12.28 40.23 35.80
C HIS A 723 13.58 40.11 36.59
N PRO A 724 14.29 41.21 36.90
CA PRO A 724 15.43 41.16 37.80
C PRO A 724 14.98 40.72 39.20
N GLY A 725 15.87 40.21 40.04
CA GLY A 725 15.47 39.69 41.34
C GLY A 725 15.08 40.77 42.33
N ASN A 726 16.11 41.37 42.90
CA ASN A 726 16.07 42.47 43.84
C ASN A 726 17.36 43.28 43.66
N PRO A 727 17.58 44.38 44.41
CA PRO A 727 18.78 45.20 44.23
C PRO A 727 20.11 44.44 44.40
N GLN A 728 20.11 43.29 45.08
CA GLN A 728 21.28 42.45 45.27
C GLN A 728 21.42 41.38 44.16
N HIS A 729 20.32 40.83 43.66
CA HIS A 729 20.32 39.69 42.75
C HIS A 729 19.81 40.05 41.35
N ALA A 730 20.71 39.94 40.37
CA ALA A 730 20.40 40.09 38.96
C ALA A 730 19.78 38.81 38.38
N ALA A 731 18.96 38.96 37.35
CA ALA A 731 18.61 37.85 36.46
C ALA A 731 19.80 37.59 35.52
N VAL A 732 20.31 36.37 35.48
CA VAL A 732 21.50 36.03 34.67
C VAL A 732 21.19 34.91 33.71
N LEU A 733 21.51 35.15 32.46
CA LEU A 733 21.50 34.16 31.40
C LEU A 733 22.96 33.88 31.01
N ARG A 734 23.44 32.67 31.29
CA ARG A 734 24.82 32.26 31.03
C ARG A 734 24.88 31.43 29.76
N TRP A 735 25.72 31.87 28.82
CA TRP A 735 26.10 31.10 27.65
C TRP A 735 27.50 30.51 27.82
N THR A 736 27.73 29.24 27.52
CA THR A 736 29.07 28.62 27.57
C THR A 736 29.56 28.24 26.18
N ALA A 737 30.74 28.70 25.79
CA ALA A 737 31.31 28.46 24.48
C ALA A 737 31.54 26.95 24.24
N PRO A 738 30.86 26.33 23.24
CA PRO A 738 30.98 24.89 23.01
C PRO A 738 32.31 24.52 22.33
N ARG A 739 32.98 25.49 21.73
CA ARG A 739 34.27 25.41 21.04
C ARG A 739 34.93 26.79 21.05
N ASP A 740 36.17 26.86 20.60
CA ASP A 740 36.83 28.14 20.32
C ASP A 740 36.04 28.87 19.22
N VAL A 741 35.52 30.05 19.53
CA VAL A 741 34.59 30.77 18.64
C VAL A 741 34.61 32.27 18.90
N THR A 742 34.40 33.03 17.83
CA THR A 742 34.14 34.47 17.92
C THR A 742 32.66 34.72 17.62
N VAL A 743 31.95 35.34 18.56
CA VAL A 743 30.51 35.61 18.45
C VAL A 743 30.19 37.10 18.41
N VAL A 744 29.12 37.44 17.71
CA VAL A 744 28.43 38.74 17.75
C VAL A 744 27.20 38.59 18.62
N VAL A 745 26.96 39.53 19.53
CA VAL A 745 25.73 39.57 20.33
C VAL A 745 24.80 40.64 19.77
N THR A 746 23.55 40.29 19.50
CA THR A 746 22.51 41.23 19.04
C THR A 746 21.22 41.04 19.83
N GLY A 747 20.37 42.06 19.89
CA GLY A 747 19.06 41.96 20.55
C GLY A 747 18.47 43.34 20.80
N THR A 748 17.27 43.37 21.37
CA THR A 748 16.58 44.61 21.76
C THR A 748 16.14 44.49 23.22
N LEU A 749 16.66 45.35 24.09
CA LEU A 749 16.24 45.47 25.48
C LEU A 749 15.06 46.44 25.56
N LYS A 750 13.96 46.02 26.15
CA LYS A 750 12.78 46.87 26.35
C LYS A 750 12.29 46.81 27.78
N HIS A 751 12.02 47.99 28.32
CA HIS A 751 11.32 48.18 29.59
C HIS A 751 10.12 49.11 29.33
N GLY A 752 8.90 48.66 29.61
CA GLY A 752 7.68 49.36 29.17
C GLY A 752 6.78 49.90 30.29
N GLN A 753 7.08 49.61 31.55
CA GLN A 753 6.28 50.08 32.68
C GLN A 753 6.70 51.51 33.06
N LYS A 754 5.73 52.40 33.28
CA LYS A 754 5.99 53.81 33.63
C LYS A 754 6.28 53.97 35.13
N GLU A 755 5.79 53.03 35.92
CA GLU A 755 5.86 52.97 37.36
C GLU A 755 7.22 52.46 37.87
N GLY A 756 8.00 51.79 37.00
CA GLY A 756 9.36 51.32 37.30
C GLY A 756 10.43 52.32 36.89
N ASP A 757 11.59 52.29 37.54
CA ASP A 757 12.75 53.12 37.19
C ASP A 757 13.63 52.51 36.09
N GLY A 758 13.27 51.31 35.63
CA GLY A 758 13.82 50.64 34.47
C GLY A 758 15.01 49.74 34.80
N VAL A 759 15.46 48.97 33.82
CA VAL A 759 16.48 47.94 34.02
C VAL A 759 17.81 48.30 33.37
N MET A 760 18.89 47.74 33.89
CA MET A 760 20.20 47.75 33.25
C MET A 760 20.53 46.35 32.74
N ALA A 761 20.82 46.23 31.46
CA ALA A 761 21.37 45.01 30.87
C ALA A 761 22.87 45.14 30.66
N VAL A 762 23.59 44.06 30.93
CA VAL A 762 25.05 43.97 30.80
C VAL A 762 25.38 42.66 30.08
N VAL A 763 26.36 42.74 29.17
CA VAL A 763 27.03 41.55 28.63
C VAL A 763 28.43 41.52 29.21
N ALA A 764 28.76 40.46 29.94
CA ALA A 764 30.07 40.26 30.57
C ALA A 764 30.60 38.86 30.25
N SER A 765 31.91 38.66 30.35
CA SER A 765 32.53 37.34 30.25
C SER A 765 33.57 37.17 31.35
N GLY A 766 33.64 36.00 31.98
CA GLY A 766 34.51 35.73 33.14
C GLY A 766 35.96 36.21 32.95
N PRO A 767 36.71 35.70 31.97
CA PRO A 767 38.11 36.09 31.74
C PRO A 767 38.27 37.49 31.10
N LEU A 768 37.19 38.10 30.62
CA LEU A 768 37.26 39.26 29.73
C LEU A 768 36.55 40.52 30.28
N GLY A 769 35.85 40.42 31.42
CA GLY A 769 35.07 41.48 32.04
C GLY A 769 33.82 41.90 31.26
N GLU A 770 33.20 43.00 31.69
CA GLU A 770 32.09 43.65 30.98
C GLU A 770 32.49 44.06 29.54
N LYS A 771 31.62 43.74 28.59
CA LYS A 771 31.76 44.07 27.17
C LYS A 771 30.88 45.21 26.72
N ALA A 772 29.67 45.29 27.24
CA ALA A 772 28.73 46.36 26.95
C ALA A 772 27.65 46.44 28.04
N ARG A 773 27.04 47.62 28.16
CA ARG A 773 25.90 47.86 29.04
C ARG A 773 24.88 48.80 28.38
N TRP A 774 23.62 48.61 28.72
CA TRP A 774 22.49 49.42 28.24
C TRP A 774 21.49 49.64 29.37
N ILE A 775 20.78 50.77 29.31
CA ILE A 775 19.71 51.11 30.25
C ILE A 775 18.43 51.35 29.47
N ALA A 776 17.34 50.68 29.87
CA ALA A 776 16.02 50.90 29.31
C ALA A 776 15.06 51.34 30.41
N THR A 777 14.51 52.55 30.28
CA THR A 777 13.44 53.09 31.13
C THR A 777 12.32 53.61 30.23
N ASN A 778 11.18 52.92 30.23
CA ASN A 778 10.02 53.23 29.38
C ASN A 778 10.39 53.41 27.89
N GLN A 779 11.32 52.58 27.40
CA GLN A 779 11.87 52.65 26.05
C GLN A 779 12.37 51.28 25.58
N SER A 780 12.76 51.21 24.31
CA SER A 780 13.48 50.08 23.72
C SER A 780 14.88 50.53 23.28
N VAL A 781 15.88 49.71 23.51
CA VAL A 781 17.30 49.99 23.21
C VAL A 781 17.88 48.79 22.46
N GLU A 782 18.50 49.04 21.31
CA GLU A 782 19.24 48.01 20.58
C GLU A 782 20.53 47.64 21.34
N THR A 783 20.72 46.35 21.60
CA THR A 783 21.89 45.79 22.26
C THR A 783 22.76 45.11 21.23
N PHE A 784 24.01 45.58 21.07
CA PHE A 784 24.94 45.09 20.07
C PHE A 784 26.36 44.98 20.64
N VAL A 785 27.00 43.82 20.48
CA VAL A 785 28.43 43.61 20.76
C VAL A 785 29.11 43.02 19.53
N PRO A 786 30.08 43.71 18.90
CA PRO A 786 30.53 43.42 17.53
C PRO A 786 31.35 42.15 17.36
N ALA A 787 32.19 41.77 18.33
CA ALA A 787 32.96 40.53 18.28
C ALA A 787 33.51 40.19 19.67
N ILE A 788 33.25 38.97 20.15
CA ILE A 788 33.78 38.44 21.40
C ILE A 788 34.41 37.08 21.09
N ALA A 789 35.74 36.98 21.22
CA ALA A 789 36.45 35.72 21.09
C ALA A 789 36.45 34.98 22.43
N LEU A 790 36.00 33.73 22.43
CA LEU A 790 35.90 32.86 23.60
C LEU A 790 36.56 31.52 23.29
N ARG A 791 37.27 30.96 24.27
CA ARG A 791 37.78 29.59 24.22
C ARG A 791 36.70 28.61 24.67
N ARG A 792 36.82 27.35 24.24
CA ARG A 792 35.97 26.25 24.70
C ARG A 792 35.85 26.25 26.23
N GLY A 793 34.61 26.24 26.72
CA GLY A 793 34.27 26.21 28.14
C GLY A 793 34.19 27.59 28.82
N GLU A 794 34.62 28.68 28.18
CA GLU A 794 34.46 30.03 28.71
C GLU A 794 32.99 30.49 28.61
N SER A 795 32.55 31.31 29.56
CA SER A 795 31.17 31.81 29.61
C SER A 795 31.03 33.26 29.17
N LEU A 796 29.86 33.55 28.60
CA LEU A 796 29.32 34.88 28.33
C LEU A 796 28.01 35.03 29.13
N ASP A 797 28.00 35.97 30.06
CA ASP A 797 26.88 36.24 30.96
C ASP A 797 26.10 37.47 30.49
N LEU A 798 24.80 37.28 30.26
CA LEU A 798 23.84 38.31 29.92
C LEU A 798 23.03 38.59 31.18
N ILE A 799 23.28 39.74 31.78
CA ILE A 799 22.90 40.08 33.14
C ILE A 799 21.89 41.21 33.07
N VAL A 800 20.77 41.09 33.78
CA VAL A 800 19.80 42.19 33.93
C VAL A 800 19.61 42.49 35.40
N THR A 801 19.96 43.71 35.80
CA THR A 801 19.84 44.19 37.18
C THR A 801 18.69 45.18 37.32
N CYS A 802 18.15 45.26 38.54
CA CYS A 802 17.39 46.43 38.97
C CYS A 802 18.26 47.69 38.90
N ARG A 803 17.62 48.86 38.96
CA ARG A 803 18.31 50.13 39.21
C ARG A 803 18.21 50.52 40.68
N ALA A 804 17.30 51.39 41.07
CA ALA A 804 17.13 51.79 42.46
C ALA A 804 16.30 50.77 43.25
N ASN A 805 15.33 50.11 42.62
CA ASN A 805 14.48 49.08 43.22
C ASN A 805 13.95 48.12 42.13
N GLU A 806 13.19 47.11 42.53
CA GLU A 806 12.64 46.07 41.66
C GLU A 806 11.18 46.30 41.23
N ASN A 807 10.54 47.40 41.62
CA ASN A 807 9.11 47.57 41.36
C ASN A 807 8.85 47.81 39.87
N SER A 808 7.93 47.02 39.31
CA SER A 808 7.49 47.12 37.92
C SER A 808 8.60 46.95 36.87
N ASP A 809 9.71 46.28 37.23
CA ASP A 809 10.93 46.17 36.42
C ASP A 809 10.96 44.97 35.46
N SER A 810 9.79 44.50 35.03
CA SER A 810 9.71 43.45 34.01
C SER A 810 10.33 43.92 32.69
N PHE A 811 11.18 43.09 32.09
CA PHE A 811 11.89 43.42 30.86
C PHE A 811 11.63 42.41 29.74
N GLN A 812 11.76 42.88 28.51
CA GLN A 812 11.84 42.05 27.31
C GLN A 812 13.26 42.14 26.76
N TRP A 813 13.96 41.01 26.71
CA TRP A 813 15.30 40.91 26.13
C TRP A 813 15.60 39.46 25.76
N SER A 814 15.69 39.20 24.46
CA SER A 814 15.97 37.87 23.90
C SER A 814 17.20 37.98 23.00
N PRO A 815 18.41 38.05 23.59
CA PRO A 815 19.64 38.23 22.84
C PRO A 815 19.95 37.01 21.95
N LYS A 816 20.59 37.28 20.81
CA LYS A 816 21.05 36.30 19.83
C LYS A 816 22.57 36.36 19.72
N LEU A 817 23.20 35.20 19.66
CA LEU A 817 24.63 35.06 19.41
C LEU A 817 24.81 34.47 18.01
N ALA A 818 25.65 35.09 17.19
CA ALA A 818 26.00 34.58 15.87
C ALA A 818 27.52 34.41 15.75
N ALA A 819 27.98 33.24 15.34
CA ALA A 819 29.40 32.99 15.08
C ALA A 819 29.88 33.74 13.83
N ILE A 820 31.11 34.27 13.87
CA ILE A 820 31.75 34.92 12.73
C ILE A 820 32.50 33.87 11.90
N GLU A 821 31.81 33.22 10.95
CA GLU A 821 32.36 32.10 10.15
C GLU A 821 32.04 32.24 8.66
N LYS A 822 32.90 31.67 7.79
CA LYS A 822 32.81 31.82 6.32
C LYS A 822 31.64 31.05 5.66
N ARG A 823 31.07 30.04 6.31
CA ARG A 823 29.95 29.22 5.79
C ARG A 823 28.96 28.97 6.93
N MET A 824 27.67 29.27 6.69
CA MET A 824 26.53 28.99 7.58
C MET A 824 26.84 29.22 9.07
N PRO A 825 26.83 30.48 9.55
CA PRO A 825 27.21 30.79 10.93
C PRO A 825 26.30 30.08 11.92
N ALA A 826 26.90 29.42 12.92
CA ALA A 826 26.16 28.91 14.06
C ALA A 826 25.44 30.08 14.76
N THR A 827 24.16 29.89 15.08
CA THR A 827 23.34 30.88 15.78
C THR A 827 22.75 30.27 17.04
N TRP A 828 22.81 31.01 18.14
CA TRP A 828 22.14 30.69 19.40
C TRP A 828 21.11 31.79 19.67
N ASP A 829 19.85 31.40 19.86
CA ASP A 829 18.71 32.31 19.95
C ASP A 829 17.84 31.86 21.12
N ILE A 830 17.76 32.69 22.17
CA ILE A 830 17.03 32.35 23.40
C ILE A 830 15.57 32.01 23.14
N ALA A 831 14.89 32.72 22.25
CA ALA A 831 13.48 32.46 22.00
C ALA A 831 13.26 31.07 21.36
N ARG A 832 14.24 30.60 20.56
CA ARG A 832 14.23 29.26 19.94
C ARG A 832 14.72 28.18 20.90
N ASP A 833 15.81 28.46 21.62
CA ASP A 833 16.60 27.52 22.40
C ASP A 833 16.02 27.29 23.82
N PHE A 834 14.99 28.04 24.23
CA PHE A 834 14.35 27.88 25.54
C PHE A 834 13.67 26.51 25.71
N PRO A 835 13.78 25.83 26.86
CA PRO A 835 13.15 24.51 27.10
C PRO A 835 11.63 24.50 26.87
N LYS A 836 11.12 23.50 26.14
CA LYS A 836 9.68 23.35 25.79
C LYS A 836 8.95 22.19 26.50
N ALA A 837 9.64 21.33 27.26
CA ALA A 837 9.04 20.18 27.95
C ALA A 837 9.16 20.26 29.49
N SER A 838 8.34 19.48 30.20
CA SER A 838 8.22 19.48 31.68
C SER A 838 9.44 18.90 32.40
N ASN A 839 10.29 18.11 31.72
CA ASN A 839 11.51 17.51 32.26
C ASN A 839 12.79 18.34 31.98
N GLY A 840 12.65 19.57 31.47
CA GLY A 840 13.80 20.44 31.18
C GLY A 840 14.66 19.98 30.00
N GLN A 841 14.34 18.88 29.33
CA GLN A 841 14.94 18.51 28.06
C GLN A 841 14.16 19.17 26.93
N THR A 842 14.85 19.88 26.03
CA THR A 842 14.24 20.21 24.74
C THR A 842 13.99 18.89 24.00
N ALA A 843 12.93 18.84 23.18
CA ALA A 843 12.74 17.77 22.20
C ALA A 843 13.85 17.72 21.11
N GLU A 844 14.96 18.44 21.33
CA GLU A 844 16.00 18.81 20.37
C GLU A 844 17.42 18.63 20.96
N SER A 845 17.62 17.87 22.05
CA SER A 845 18.99 17.51 22.43
C SER A 845 19.62 16.67 21.30
N PRO A 846 20.79 17.08 20.76
CA PRO A 846 21.46 16.33 19.71
C PRO A 846 21.68 14.87 20.14
N LEU A 847 21.60 13.95 19.19
CA LEU A 847 21.97 12.56 19.43
C LEU A 847 23.45 12.49 19.85
N THR A 848 23.78 11.73 20.88
CA THR A 848 25.18 11.42 21.25
C THR A 848 25.87 10.64 20.12
N PRO A 849 27.21 10.55 20.06
CA PRO A 849 27.91 9.82 19.01
C PRO A 849 27.40 8.39 18.80
N TRP A 850 27.15 7.66 19.89
CA TRP A 850 26.57 6.31 19.85
C TRP A 850 25.14 6.28 19.31
N GLU A 851 24.32 7.27 19.66
CA GLU A 851 22.95 7.36 19.16
C GLU A 851 22.91 7.78 17.68
N GLN A 852 23.86 8.58 17.22
CA GLN A 852 24.04 8.89 15.81
C GLN A 852 24.49 7.66 15.03
N LEU A 853 25.44 6.88 15.55
CA LEU A 853 25.85 5.62 14.92
C LEU A 853 24.68 4.64 14.84
N ALA A 854 23.92 4.49 15.93
CA ALA A 854 22.70 3.70 15.96
C ALA A 854 21.71 4.16 14.87
N GLN A 855 21.49 5.47 14.73
CA GLN A 855 20.63 6.02 13.67
C GLN A 855 21.17 5.68 12.27
N VAL A 856 22.49 5.78 12.03
CA VAL A 856 23.11 5.43 10.75
C VAL A 856 22.85 3.97 10.39
N LEU A 857 22.97 3.04 11.34
CA LEU A 857 22.70 1.63 11.11
C LEU A 857 21.22 1.38 10.74
N LEU A 858 20.29 2.05 11.44
CA LEU A 858 18.85 1.95 11.15
C LEU A 858 18.44 2.61 9.82
N LEU A 859 19.31 3.47 9.26
CA LEU A 859 19.12 4.14 7.97
C LEU A 859 19.76 3.38 6.80
N SER A 860 20.46 2.27 7.04
CA SER A 860 21.14 1.54 5.98
C SER A 860 20.18 0.78 5.07
N ASN A 861 20.66 0.42 3.87
CA ASN A 861 19.90 -0.45 2.97
C ASN A 861 19.72 -1.85 3.56
N GLU A 862 20.73 -2.40 4.24
CA GLU A 862 20.61 -3.74 4.86
C GLU A 862 19.53 -3.77 5.96
N PHE A 863 19.29 -2.65 6.65
CA PHE A 863 18.17 -2.57 7.59
C PHE A 863 16.82 -2.48 6.86
N GLN A 864 16.74 -1.69 5.79
CA GLN A 864 15.50 -1.33 5.11
C GLN A 864 15.05 -2.33 4.04
N PHE A 865 15.88 -3.31 3.68
CA PHE A 865 15.58 -4.36 2.72
C PHE A 865 15.62 -5.74 3.37
N VAL A 866 14.89 -6.67 2.75
CA VAL A 866 14.83 -8.08 3.18
C VAL A 866 16.15 -8.80 2.87
N ASP A 867 16.62 -8.64 1.61
CA ASP A 867 17.75 -9.32 0.98
C ASP A 867 18.98 -8.42 0.77
#